data_AF-A0A3R7M1W0-F1
#
_entry.id   AF-A0A3R7M1W0-F1
#
_cell.length_a   1.000
_cell.length_b   1.000
_cell.length_c   1.000
_cell.angle_alpha   90.00
_cell.angle_beta   90.00
_cell.angle_gamma   90.00
#
_symmetry.space_group_name_H-M   'P 1'
#
loop_
_entity.id
_entity.type
_entity.pdbx_description
1 polymer ?
#
loop_
_entity_poly.entity_id
_entity_poly.type
_entity_poly.pdbx_seq_one_letter_code
_entity_poly.pdbx_strand_id
1 'polypeptide(L)'
;MATTKESRMSSYFSELKKFIDNGNNAKVVKCANKILSEAPEDLKAWQCKVVALIQMDQFSEVLGIISKSKIVEDLAFEKAYCEYRLNKVMEAYKTISKAKEVSPRIQELHAQVLYRLERYEECYDIYREMIRTNSDDFDQERLTNMAAVAVNRYIEGSNKDTTVNIDDSSYEVLYNGACHLLATGNHEEALKRLKEAEELCRTYLIQEDGATEEEVADEVAIIRVQQGHCLQLMGQEQEALAIYNSVLKSKPEDPALLAIINNNLVTINRGGNVFDSRKKMKTALAPGLEHKLTSYQRASITFNHCLLAFSTNQDELCRTEVAKLANDYPKFRQKASIIQSALLGREGKLEAASATLQKCAQENQNEALGINLMAIQILLAGGDKRGACEILKSLDEKNRYRQGIVSALVSLYLSLEDRDGASTILREAVDWHKKNKTSGVHLSELWRHAADFHLRGGDAPTAAASLQELHKLKPKDVMTLAQLITAYAQYDVEAAQKLSKQLPPASSVVHNVDGDVLEASLGHRYMKKLQQGKGDLSPASPSSPTAKVTPGAELKKKTKKKKKRKIRLPKNYNPDVPPDPERWLPRWQRKTFRKKRDRRGKDVMKGTQGVSSDAADKYDITKTAGSSKPSQAASPKPENVGLRRNFQKKKGGGKKKKGGWNEPGSGNIITCAQFVFIAIEGYIFTSDFGRKKNVIPIKDYMVLVIMFFIVNVTNNLAFGFKISMPLHMIFRSGGLIANMIMAIIVLGRRYTLSKYVSVAMITMGTAICTFASAENLKDKDEEEMAEGISSFMTWLLGIGLLTFALFLSARMGIFQECLYSQYGKHPREALYYIHMLSLPGFLLTSGSIIEHAIKYSSSEPLFALQDIPVLESIPKLWIFLVGNMLTQYPFEMN
;
A
#
# COMPACT_ATOMS: atom_id res chain seq x y z
N MET A 1 -0.57 85.14 0.30
CA MET A 1 -1.15 83.82 0.67
C MET A 1 -0.90 82.75 -0.39
N ALA A 2 -1.15 82.97 -1.69
CA ALA A 2 -0.86 81.98 -2.74
C ALA A 2 0.60 81.51 -2.74
N THR A 3 1.55 82.45 -2.81
CA THR A 3 3.01 82.21 -2.77
C THR A 3 3.49 81.37 -1.59
N THR A 4 2.90 81.55 -0.40
CA THR A 4 3.20 80.73 0.79
C THR A 4 2.62 79.31 0.72
N LYS A 5 1.50 79.09 0.00
CA LYS A 5 0.98 77.74 -0.25
C LYS A 5 1.86 77.02 -1.28
N GLU A 6 2.23 77.68 -2.37
CA GLU A 6 3.07 77.11 -3.43
C GLU A 6 4.46 76.69 -2.90
N SER A 7 5.10 77.57 -2.12
CA SER A 7 6.37 77.25 -1.44
C SER A 7 6.24 76.04 -0.49
N ARG A 8 5.16 75.95 0.28
CA ARG A 8 4.89 74.82 1.18
C ARG A 8 4.62 73.51 0.44
N MET A 9 3.83 73.55 -0.64
CA MET A 9 3.56 72.40 -1.50
C MET A 9 4.83 71.90 -2.19
N SER A 10 5.67 72.81 -2.70
CA SER A 10 6.99 72.48 -3.26
C SER A 10 7.87 71.76 -2.22
N SER A 11 7.95 72.30 -1.00
CA SER A 11 8.65 71.66 0.12
C SER A 11 8.11 70.27 0.45
N TYR A 12 6.78 70.08 0.45
CA TYR A 12 6.18 68.75 0.69
C TYR A 12 6.43 67.76 -0.44
N PHE A 13 6.47 68.19 -1.72
CA PHE A 13 6.89 67.30 -2.81
C PHE A 13 8.38 66.95 -2.73
N SER A 14 9.24 67.86 -2.26
CA SER A 14 10.65 67.55 -1.98
C SER A 14 10.81 66.58 -0.81
N GLU A 15 10.05 66.73 0.28
CA GLU A 15 9.98 65.73 1.37
C GLU A 15 9.49 64.37 0.85
N LEU A 16 8.40 64.37 0.06
CA LEU A 16 7.79 63.17 -0.50
C LEU A 16 8.80 62.39 -1.35
N LYS A 17 9.47 63.06 -2.30
CA LYS A 17 10.51 62.44 -3.12
C LYS A 17 11.63 61.90 -2.23
N LYS A 18 12.14 62.68 -1.27
CA LYS A 18 13.18 62.22 -0.35
C LYS A 18 12.76 60.97 0.43
N PHE A 19 11.49 60.83 0.82
CA PHE A 19 11.02 59.61 1.50
C PHE A 19 10.83 58.41 0.56
N ILE A 20 10.51 58.64 -0.72
CA ILE A 20 10.49 57.60 -1.77
C ILE A 20 11.92 57.12 -2.05
N ASP A 21 12.85 58.04 -2.30
CA ASP A 21 14.27 57.75 -2.57
C ASP A 21 14.96 57.01 -1.39
N ASN A 22 14.41 57.12 -0.16
CA ASN A 22 14.87 56.42 1.05
C ASN A 22 14.00 55.19 1.42
N GLY A 23 13.12 54.72 0.53
CA GLY A 23 12.26 53.55 0.73
C GLY A 23 11.29 53.63 1.93
N ASN A 24 11.08 54.82 2.51
CA ASN A 24 10.42 54.96 3.81
C ASN A 24 8.91 55.14 3.66
N ASN A 25 8.23 54.08 3.22
CA ASN A 25 6.80 54.08 2.86
C ASN A 25 5.90 54.71 3.94
N ALA A 26 6.15 54.44 5.22
CA ALA A 26 5.39 55.02 6.33
C ALA A 26 5.53 56.56 6.45
N LYS A 27 6.65 57.15 5.98
CA LYS A 27 6.80 58.61 5.84
C LYS A 27 6.24 59.12 4.51
N VAL A 28 6.31 58.34 3.42
CA VAL A 28 5.65 58.66 2.14
C VAL A 28 4.15 58.83 2.34
N VAL A 29 3.46 57.87 2.98
CA VAL A 29 2.02 57.96 3.28
C VAL A 29 1.70 59.20 4.13
N LYS A 30 2.52 59.51 5.14
CA LYS A 30 2.34 60.71 5.99
C LYS A 30 2.53 62.01 5.21
N CYS A 31 3.52 62.08 4.32
CA CYS A 31 3.78 63.27 3.51
C CYS A 31 2.71 63.45 2.42
N ALA A 32 2.31 62.37 1.75
CA ALA A 32 1.20 62.38 0.80
C ALA A 32 -0.11 62.83 1.48
N ASN A 33 -0.41 62.38 2.71
CA ASN A 33 -1.55 62.88 3.47
C ASN A 33 -1.47 64.41 3.77
N LYS A 34 -0.28 65.00 3.96
CA LYS A 34 -0.14 66.48 4.04
C LYS A 34 -0.56 67.12 2.72
N ILE A 35 0.01 66.65 1.61
CA ILE A 35 -0.24 67.19 0.26
C ILE A 35 -1.73 67.09 -0.10
N LEU A 36 -2.34 65.94 0.14
CA LEU A 36 -3.77 65.69 -0.10
C LEU A 36 -4.70 66.49 0.84
N SER A 37 -4.23 66.96 1.98
CA SER A 37 -5.00 67.90 2.83
C SER A 37 -5.06 69.31 2.25
N GLU A 38 -4.16 69.66 1.33
CA GLU A 38 -4.08 70.97 0.67
C GLU A 38 -4.49 70.94 -0.80
N ALA A 39 -4.33 69.80 -1.46
CA ALA A 39 -4.77 69.51 -2.82
C ALA A 39 -5.41 68.11 -2.87
N PRO A 40 -6.69 67.96 -2.46
CA PRO A 40 -7.36 66.66 -2.40
C PRO A 40 -7.46 65.91 -3.73
N GLU A 41 -7.29 66.63 -4.85
CA GLU A 41 -7.38 66.09 -6.21
C GLU A 41 -6.02 65.78 -6.84
N ASP A 42 -4.91 65.89 -6.10
CA ASP A 42 -3.57 65.62 -6.64
C ASP A 42 -3.36 64.11 -6.88
N LEU A 43 -3.46 63.71 -8.15
CA LEU A 43 -3.30 62.32 -8.61
C LEU A 43 -1.93 61.73 -8.23
N LYS A 44 -0.85 62.52 -8.24
CA LYS A 44 0.50 62.00 -7.95
C LYS A 44 0.65 61.71 -6.46
N ALA A 45 0.15 62.57 -5.58
CA ALA A 45 0.12 62.33 -4.16
C ALA A 45 -0.76 61.12 -3.80
N TRP A 46 -1.90 60.93 -4.48
CA TRP A 46 -2.71 59.72 -4.36
C TRP A 46 -1.98 58.46 -4.85
N GLN A 47 -1.31 58.50 -6.00
CA GLN A 47 -0.52 57.38 -6.52
C GLN A 47 0.63 57.00 -5.58
N CYS A 48 1.43 57.98 -5.11
CA CYS A 48 2.50 57.75 -4.14
C CYS A 48 1.97 57.17 -2.83
N LYS A 49 0.80 57.62 -2.35
CA LYS A 49 0.14 57.03 -1.17
C LYS A 49 -0.28 55.58 -1.41
N VAL A 50 -0.92 55.28 -2.54
CA VAL A 50 -1.38 53.93 -2.90
C VAL A 50 -0.19 52.97 -3.01
N VAL A 51 0.87 53.35 -3.74
CA VAL A 51 2.07 52.52 -3.89
C VAL A 51 2.76 52.30 -2.54
N ALA A 52 2.89 53.33 -1.70
CA ALA A 52 3.50 53.16 -0.38
C ALA A 52 2.65 52.29 0.57
N LEU A 53 1.31 52.30 0.45
CA LEU A 53 0.44 51.37 1.19
C LEU A 53 0.55 49.92 0.67
N ILE A 54 0.70 49.72 -0.65
CA ILE A 54 1.00 48.40 -1.25
C ILE A 54 2.34 47.87 -0.72
N GLN A 55 3.37 48.73 -0.68
CA GLN A 55 4.70 48.44 -0.12
C GLN A 55 4.74 48.43 1.43
N MET A 56 3.57 48.36 2.07
CA MET A 56 3.36 48.12 3.50
C MET A 56 2.31 47.01 3.73
N ASP A 57 2.00 46.21 2.69
CA ASP A 57 0.97 45.16 2.66
C ASP A 57 -0.47 45.61 3.04
N GLN A 58 -0.77 46.91 2.98
CA GLN A 58 -2.07 47.48 3.37
C GLN A 58 -3.13 47.40 2.25
N PHE A 59 -3.21 46.26 1.55
CA PHE A 59 -4.06 46.04 0.37
C PHE A 59 -5.55 46.37 0.62
N SER A 60 -6.05 46.08 1.83
CA SER A 60 -7.43 46.38 2.22
C SER A 60 -7.70 47.88 2.36
N GLU A 61 -6.73 48.68 2.80
CA GLU A 61 -6.85 50.15 2.82
C GLU A 61 -6.84 50.69 1.38
N VAL A 62 -5.95 50.17 0.53
CA VAL A 62 -5.84 50.58 -0.89
C VAL A 62 -7.15 50.34 -1.63
N LEU A 63 -7.77 49.16 -1.50
CA LEU A 63 -9.09 48.91 -2.10
C LEU A 63 -10.18 49.81 -1.47
N GLY A 64 -10.07 50.13 -0.18
CA GLY A 64 -10.95 51.08 0.50
C GLY A 64 -10.78 52.54 0.05
N ILE A 65 -9.63 52.90 -0.52
CA ILE A 65 -9.35 54.21 -1.14
C ILE A 65 -9.88 54.22 -2.59
N ILE A 66 -9.49 53.22 -3.40
CA ILE A 66 -9.84 53.15 -4.83
C ILE A 66 -11.36 53.03 -5.02
N SER A 67 -12.06 52.28 -4.16
CA SER A 67 -13.54 52.17 -4.22
C SER A 67 -14.30 53.42 -3.80
N LYS A 68 -13.63 54.46 -3.25
CA LYS A 68 -14.27 55.69 -2.76
C LYS A 68 -13.85 56.95 -3.53
N SER A 69 -12.75 56.90 -4.27
CA SER A 69 -12.18 58.06 -4.97
C SER A 69 -12.16 57.85 -6.48
N LYS A 70 -13.02 58.59 -7.19
CA LYS A 70 -13.06 58.66 -8.66
C LYS A 70 -11.73 59.09 -9.29
N ILE A 71 -10.87 59.75 -8.51
CA ILE A 71 -9.58 60.31 -8.94
C ILE A 71 -8.54 59.20 -9.16
N VAL A 72 -8.71 58.04 -8.51
CA VAL A 72 -7.86 56.84 -8.66
C VAL A 72 -8.61 55.64 -9.23
N GLU A 73 -9.76 55.86 -9.87
CA GLU A 73 -10.59 54.79 -10.44
C GLU A 73 -9.88 54.06 -11.60
N ASP A 74 -9.05 54.78 -12.36
CA ASP A 74 -8.21 54.24 -13.44
C ASP A 74 -6.92 53.51 -12.95
N LEU A 75 -6.66 53.38 -11.64
CA LEU A 75 -5.51 52.60 -11.11
C LEU A 75 -5.76 51.07 -11.17
N ALA A 76 -5.96 50.56 -12.39
CA ALA A 76 -6.36 49.18 -12.65
C ALA A 76 -5.32 48.15 -12.17
N PHE A 77 -4.01 48.40 -12.37
CA PHE A 77 -2.96 47.50 -11.88
C PHE A 77 -2.95 47.44 -10.35
N GLU A 78 -2.85 48.58 -9.67
CA GLU A 78 -2.73 48.65 -8.21
C GLU A 78 -3.97 48.03 -7.53
N LYS A 79 -5.16 48.26 -8.09
CA LYS A 79 -6.41 47.61 -7.65
C LYS A 79 -6.36 46.09 -7.84
N ALA A 80 -6.04 45.61 -9.04
CA ALA A 80 -5.99 44.18 -9.33
C ALA A 80 -4.92 43.46 -8.51
N TYR A 81 -3.78 44.10 -8.28
CA TYR A 81 -2.70 43.58 -7.44
C TYR A 81 -3.17 43.41 -5.99
N CYS A 82 -3.89 44.40 -5.44
CA CYS A 82 -4.50 44.29 -4.11
C CYS A 82 -5.59 43.22 -4.04
N GLU A 83 -6.41 43.07 -5.09
CA GLU A 83 -7.40 41.97 -5.19
C GLU A 83 -6.69 40.60 -5.21
N TYR A 84 -5.62 40.45 -6.00
CA TYR A 84 -4.81 39.23 -6.11
C TYR A 84 -4.09 38.85 -4.80
N ARG A 85 -3.42 39.81 -4.15
CA ARG A 85 -2.74 39.62 -2.84
C ARG A 85 -3.72 39.27 -1.72
N LEU A 86 -4.99 39.67 -1.84
CA LEU A 86 -6.09 39.28 -0.92
C LEU A 86 -6.82 37.99 -1.35
N ASN A 87 -6.25 37.19 -2.26
CA ASN A 87 -6.82 35.97 -2.84
C ASN A 87 -8.17 36.14 -3.57
N LYS A 88 -8.56 37.37 -3.93
CA LYS A 88 -9.76 37.68 -4.73
C LYS A 88 -9.44 37.57 -6.23
N VAL A 89 -9.01 36.39 -6.65
CA VAL A 89 -8.41 36.15 -7.97
C VAL A 89 -9.40 36.41 -9.11
N MET A 90 -10.68 36.07 -8.92
CA MET A 90 -11.74 36.35 -9.91
C MET A 90 -12.06 37.85 -10.02
N GLU A 91 -11.88 38.62 -8.97
CA GLU A 91 -12.07 40.07 -8.95
C GLU A 91 -10.88 40.75 -9.64
N ALA A 92 -9.65 40.33 -9.31
CA ALA A 92 -8.43 40.77 -9.99
C ALA A 92 -8.53 40.52 -11.51
N TYR A 93 -8.98 39.34 -11.94
CA TYR A 93 -9.23 39.05 -13.35
C TYR A 93 -10.24 40.02 -13.98
N LYS A 94 -11.41 40.23 -13.34
CA LYS A 94 -12.44 41.18 -13.82
C LYS A 94 -11.94 42.63 -13.88
N THR A 95 -10.99 43.02 -13.03
CA THR A 95 -10.34 44.34 -13.06
C THR A 95 -9.33 44.42 -14.21
N ILE A 96 -8.46 43.42 -14.37
CA ILE A 96 -7.44 43.37 -15.43
C ILE A 96 -8.08 43.31 -16.82
N SER A 97 -9.07 42.44 -17.04
CA SER A 97 -9.79 42.33 -18.33
C SER A 97 -10.63 43.58 -18.69
N LYS A 98 -10.62 44.63 -17.85
CA LYS A 98 -11.23 45.94 -18.10
C LYS A 98 -10.22 47.08 -18.15
N ALA A 99 -8.92 46.80 -17.97
CA ALA A 99 -7.88 47.80 -18.13
C ALA A 99 -7.84 48.30 -19.59
N LYS A 100 -7.83 49.62 -19.76
CA LYS A 100 -7.70 50.27 -21.09
C LYS A 100 -6.25 50.23 -21.60
N GLU A 101 -5.30 50.11 -20.68
CA GLU A 101 -3.87 50.08 -20.93
C GLU A 101 -3.38 48.62 -20.94
N VAL A 102 -2.58 48.27 -21.96
CA VAL A 102 -1.86 46.99 -22.03
C VAL A 102 -0.37 47.29 -21.90
N SER A 103 0.10 47.40 -20.66
CA SER A 103 1.52 47.53 -20.33
C SER A 103 2.09 46.21 -19.78
N PRO A 104 3.41 45.96 -19.87
CA PRO A 104 4.02 44.69 -19.45
C PRO A 104 3.70 44.31 -17.99
N ARG A 105 3.62 45.30 -17.08
CA ARG A 105 3.18 45.10 -15.68
C ARG A 105 1.76 44.52 -15.59
N ILE A 106 0.84 44.99 -16.42
CA ILE A 106 -0.54 44.48 -16.46
C ILE A 106 -0.58 43.07 -17.08
N GLN A 107 0.24 42.80 -18.10
CA GLN A 107 0.34 41.48 -18.72
C GLN A 107 0.94 40.43 -17.77
N GLU A 108 2.00 40.77 -17.02
CA GLU A 108 2.61 39.91 -16.01
C GLU A 108 1.60 39.49 -14.94
N LEU A 109 0.90 40.48 -14.35
CA LEU A 109 -0.15 40.21 -13.37
C LEU A 109 -1.33 39.44 -14.00
N HIS A 110 -1.65 39.65 -15.27
CA HIS A 110 -2.68 38.90 -15.97
C HIS A 110 -2.31 37.41 -16.10
N ALA A 111 -1.06 37.12 -16.47
CA ALA A 111 -0.55 35.75 -16.54
C ALA A 111 -0.58 35.07 -15.17
N GLN A 112 -0.06 35.72 -14.12
CA GLN A 112 -0.11 35.21 -12.74
C GLN A 112 -1.55 34.95 -12.24
N VAL A 113 -2.49 35.84 -12.58
CA VAL A 113 -3.92 35.65 -12.30
C VAL A 113 -4.51 34.48 -13.08
N LEU A 114 -4.20 34.33 -14.38
CA LEU A 114 -4.68 33.22 -15.21
C LEU A 114 -4.13 31.86 -14.74
N TYR A 115 -2.84 31.79 -14.36
CA TYR A 115 -2.23 30.61 -13.74
C TYR A 115 -2.98 30.20 -12.48
N ARG A 116 -3.33 31.18 -11.62
CA ARG A 116 -4.04 30.96 -10.37
C ARG A 116 -5.56 30.75 -10.53
N LEU A 117 -6.10 30.97 -11.72
CA LEU A 117 -7.41 30.51 -12.17
C LEU A 117 -7.35 29.20 -12.96
N GLU A 118 -6.17 28.57 -13.06
CA GLU A 118 -5.93 27.31 -13.77
C GLU A 118 -6.26 27.39 -15.28
N ARG A 119 -6.22 28.61 -15.85
CA ARG A 119 -6.43 28.92 -17.28
C ARG A 119 -5.11 28.89 -18.04
N TYR A 120 -4.45 27.75 -17.98
CA TYR A 120 -3.03 27.62 -18.36
C TYR A 120 -2.75 27.85 -19.85
N GLU A 121 -3.69 27.57 -20.75
CA GLU A 121 -3.55 27.89 -22.19
C GLU A 121 -3.36 29.39 -22.44
N GLU A 122 -4.27 30.23 -21.93
CA GLU A 122 -4.20 31.69 -22.06
C GLU A 122 -2.99 32.27 -21.31
N CYS A 123 -2.65 31.70 -20.15
CA CYS A 123 -1.46 32.07 -19.40
C CYS A 123 -0.16 31.84 -20.19
N TYR A 124 -0.06 30.72 -20.90
CA TYR A 124 1.11 30.37 -21.72
C TYR A 124 1.20 31.26 -22.96
N ASP A 125 0.07 31.50 -23.64
CA ASP A 125 0.03 32.36 -24.82
C ASP A 125 0.43 33.83 -24.45
N ILE A 126 0.16 34.30 -23.22
CA ILE A 126 0.70 35.58 -22.70
C ILE A 126 2.21 35.49 -22.43
N TYR A 127 2.69 34.53 -21.62
CA TYR A 127 4.12 34.45 -21.28
C TYR A 127 5.00 34.30 -22.53
N ARG A 128 4.57 33.49 -23.50
CA ARG A 128 5.24 33.29 -24.79
C ARG A 128 5.37 34.58 -25.59
N GLU A 129 4.37 35.46 -25.57
CA GLU A 129 4.46 36.76 -26.24
C GLU A 129 5.32 37.74 -25.43
N MET A 130 5.21 37.75 -24.10
CA MET A 130 6.01 38.64 -23.24
C MET A 130 7.52 38.40 -23.39
N ILE A 131 7.97 37.14 -23.40
CA ILE A 131 9.37 36.73 -23.62
C ILE A 131 9.84 37.07 -25.06
N ARG A 132 8.90 37.26 -26.00
CA ARG A 132 9.19 37.63 -27.40
C ARG A 132 9.22 39.16 -27.63
N THR A 133 8.69 39.96 -26.70
CA THR A 133 8.50 41.42 -26.88
C THR A 133 9.23 42.27 -25.86
N ASN A 134 9.57 41.73 -24.71
CA ASN A 134 10.33 42.41 -23.66
C ASN A 134 11.66 41.65 -23.47
N SER A 135 12.70 42.37 -23.09
CA SER A 135 13.86 41.78 -22.44
C SER A 135 14.31 42.74 -21.34
N ASP A 136 14.41 42.20 -20.13
CA ASP A 136 14.75 42.89 -18.90
C ASP A 136 15.30 41.86 -17.90
N ASP A 137 15.70 42.31 -16.71
CA ASP A 137 16.34 41.47 -15.70
C ASP A 137 15.47 40.27 -15.22
N PHE A 138 14.18 40.20 -15.60
CA PHE A 138 13.23 39.15 -15.21
C PHE A 138 12.93 38.12 -16.31
N ASP A 139 13.73 38.05 -17.38
CA ASP A 139 13.54 37.07 -18.46
C ASP A 139 13.61 35.62 -17.97
N GLN A 140 14.48 35.31 -17.01
CA GLN A 140 14.63 33.96 -16.45
C GLN A 140 13.39 33.55 -15.63
N GLU A 141 12.84 34.42 -14.79
CA GLU A 141 11.62 34.14 -14.02
C GLU A 141 10.41 33.97 -14.93
N ARG A 142 10.33 34.72 -16.05
CA ARG A 142 9.30 34.50 -17.07
C ARG A 142 9.44 33.13 -17.74
N LEU A 143 10.66 32.67 -18.02
CA LEU A 143 10.92 31.31 -18.52
C LEU A 143 10.52 30.23 -17.50
N THR A 144 10.90 30.39 -16.22
CA THR A 144 10.50 29.51 -15.11
C THR A 144 8.98 29.40 -14.98
N ASN A 145 8.28 30.54 -15.00
CA ASN A 145 6.83 30.59 -14.93
C ASN A 145 6.18 29.92 -16.16
N MET A 146 6.68 30.19 -17.38
CA MET A 146 6.18 29.56 -18.60
C MET A 146 6.37 28.04 -18.60
N ALA A 147 7.50 27.54 -18.07
CA ALA A 147 7.75 26.11 -17.92
C ALA A 147 6.74 25.47 -16.94
N ALA A 148 6.52 26.07 -15.77
CA ALA A 148 5.51 25.61 -14.81
C ALA A 148 4.09 25.61 -15.40
N VAL A 149 3.74 26.61 -16.22
CA VAL A 149 2.46 26.67 -16.95
C VAL A 149 2.34 25.49 -17.92
N ALA A 150 3.38 25.19 -18.70
CA ALA A 150 3.36 24.11 -19.69
C ALA A 150 3.21 22.70 -19.08
N VAL A 151 3.85 22.43 -17.93
CA VAL A 151 3.62 21.21 -17.14
C VAL A 151 2.13 21.05 -16.83
N ASN A 152 1.49 22.12 -16.35
CA ASN A 152 0.07 22.08 -16.03
C ASN A 152 -0.81 21.96 -17.29
N ARG A 153 -0.47 22.58 -18.43
CA ARG A 153 -1.16 22.39 -19.72
C ARG A 153 -1.17 20.93 -20.17
N TYR A 154 -0.09 20.19 -19.94
CA TYR A 154 -0.05 18.75 -20.21
C TYR A 154 -0.98 17.97 -19.25
N ILE A 155 -0.86 18.20 -17.92
CA ILE A 155 -1.68 17.55 -16.89
C ILE A 155 -3.18 17.83 -17.09
N GLU A 156 -3.52 19.02 -17.61
CA GLU A 156 -4.87 19.44 -17.97
C GLU A 156 -5.49 18.66 -19.14
N GLY A 157 -4.66 18.05 -20.00
CA GLY A 157 -5.06 17.35 -21.22
C GLY A 157 -5.03 18.21 -22.50
N SER A 158 -4.09 19.14 -22.64
CA SER A 158 -3.98 19.97 -23.86
C SER A 158 -3.52 19.17 -25.09
N ASN A 159 -4.10 19.50 -26.25
CA ASN A 159 -3.77 18.91 -27.56
C ASN A 159 -2.73 19.72 -28.36
N LYS A 160 -2.31 20.89 -27.87
CA LYS A 160 -1.20 21.65 -28.47
C LYS A 160 0.14 21.00 -28.11
N ASP A 161 1.21 21.42 -28.78
CA ASP A 161 2.56 21.11 -28.28
C ASP A 161 2.74 21.65 -26.83
N THR A 162 3.35 20.80 -26.02
CA THR A 162 3.63 21.00 -24.60
C THR A 162 5.11 20.73 -24.28
N THR A 163 5.92 20.35 -25.27
CA THR A 163 7.36 20.35 -25.12
C THR A 163 7.82 21.78 -24.89
N VAL A 164 8.52 21.99 -23.78
CA VAL A 164 9.23 23.23 -23.53
C VAL A 164 10.68 22.94 -23.86
N ASN A 165 11.25 23.65 -24.83
CA ASN A 165 12.68 23.59 -25.08
C ASN A 165 13.38 24.37 -23.96
N ILE A 166 13.60 23.66 -22.85
CA ILE A 166 14.16 24.20 -21.61
C ILE A 166 15.68 24.26 -21.77
N ASP A 167 16.22 25.47 -21.60
CA ASP A 167 17.64 25.64 -21.30
C ASP A 167 17.87 25.24 -19.83
N ASP A 168 18.95 24.51 -19.54
CA ASP A 168 19.22 23.97 -18.21
C ASP A 168 19.84 25.04 -17.27
N SER A 169 19.36 26.29 -17.38
CA SER A 169 19.98 27.52 -16.89
C SER A 169 19.72 27.86 -15.42
N SER A 170 18.69 27.28 -14.79
CA SER A 170 18.49 27.37 -13.33
C SER A 170 17.80 26.12 -12.76
N TYR A 171 17.85 25.96 -11.44
CA TYR A 171 17.39 24.73 -10.78
C TYR A 171 15.86 24.61 -10.74
N GLU A 172 15.13 25.72 -10.72
CA GLU A 172 13.66 25.77 -10.82
C GLU A 172 13.21 25.38 -12.24
N VAL A 173 13.97 25.80 -13.24
CA VAL A 173 13.75 25.47 -14.66
C VAL A 173 14.00 23.97 -14.90
N LEU A 174 15.12 23.42 -14.39
CA LEU A 174 15.38 21.98 -14.35
C LEU A 174 14.29 21.20 -13.61
N TYR A 175 13.84 21.68 -12.45
CA TYR A 175 12.76 21.07 -11.66
C TYR A 175 11.43 21.03 -12.43
N ASN A 176 11.08 22.11 -13.13
CA ASN A 176 9.87 22.16 -13.98
C ASN A 176 9.99 21.22 -15.19
N GLY A 177 11.16 21.16 -15.85
CA GLY A 177 11.43 20.18 -16.91
C GLY A 177 11.30 18.74 -16.43
N ALA A 178 11.83 18.44 -15.24
CA ALA A 178 11.66 17.13 -14.61
C ALA A 178 10.19 16.82 -14.26
N CYS A 179 9.40 17.82 -13.86
CA CYS A 179 7.96 17.66 -13.66
C CYS A 179 7.20 17.38 -14.96
N HIS A 180 7.64 17.92 -16.11
CA HIS A 180 7.11 17.54 -17.42
C HIS A 180 7.46 16.07 -17.76
N LEU A 181 8.69 15.64 -17.49
CA LEU A 181 9.12 14.25 -17.66
C LEU A 181 8.33 13.27 -16.76
N LEU A 182 7.99 13.68 -15.52
CA LEU A 182 7.09 12.91 -14.65
C LEU A 182 5.68 12.78 -15.23
N ALA A 183 5.10 13.89 -15.69
CA ALA A 183 3.75 13.91 -16.23
C ALA A 183 3.62 13.06 -17.51
N THR A 184 4.63 13.09 -18.37
CA THR A 184 4.72 12.28 -19.60
C THR A 184 5.10 10.82 -19.37
N GLY A 185 5.46 10.42 -18.14
CA GLY A 185 5.76 9.04 -17.76
C GLY A 185 7.23 8.62 -17.86
N ASN A 186 8.15 9.51 -18.23
CA ASN A 186 9.59 9.21 -18.26
C ASN A 186 10.20 9.40 -16.86
N HIS A 187 9.90 8.45 -15.96
CA HIS A 187 10.29 8.53 -14.55
C HIS A 187 11.81 8.44 -14.33
N GLU A 188 12.56 7.69 -15.15
CA GLU A 188 14.00 7.50 -14.97
C GLU A 188 14.79 8.80 -15.25
N GLU A 189 14.57 9.45 -16.40
CA GLU A 189 15.21 10.74 -16.69
C GLU A 189 14.69 11.83 -15.74
N ALA A 190 13.40 11.80 -15.35
CA ALA A 190 12.88 12.74 -14.36
C ALA A 190 13.60 12.63 -13.00
N LEU A 191 13.88 11.41 -12.52
CA LEU A 191 14.63 11.21 -11.27
C LEU A 191 16.07 11.72 -11.38
N LYS A 192 16.68 11.61 -12.57
CA LYS A 192 18.00 12.16 -12.85
C LYS A 192 17.98 13.70 -12.85
N ARG A 193 17.08 14.33 -13.62
CA ARG A 193 16.92 15.80 -13.65
C ARG A 193 16.57 16.39 -12.27
N LEU A 194 15.79 15.69 -11.44
CA LEU A 194 15.50 16.12 -10.06
C LEU A 194 16.68 16.00 -9.08
N LYS A 195 17.72 15.22 -9.39
CA LYS A 195 18.97 15.20 -8.62
C LYS A 195 19.91 16.31 -9.07
N GLU A 196 20.02 16.51 -10.38
CA GLU A 196 20.75 17.64 -10.98
C GLU A 196 20.19 18.99 -10.47
N ALA A 197 18.86 19.13 -10.38
CA ALA A 197 18.21 20.30 -9.77
C ALA A 197 18.52 20.46 -8.27
N GLU A 198 18.59 19.37 -7.49
CA GLU A 198 18.99 19.46 -6.06
C GLU A 198 20.45 19.89 -5.92
N GLU A 199 21.36 19.35 -6.74
CA GLU A 199 22.78 19.67 -6.69
C GLU A 199 23.06 21.12 -7.13
N LEU A 200 22.37 21.61 -8.17
CA LEU A 200 22.46 23.00 -8.61
C LEU A 200 21.87 23.97 -7.56
N CYS A 201 20.70 23.66 -6.99
CA CYS A 201 20.07 24.44 -5.91
C CYS A 201 21.00 24.57 -4.69
N ARG A 202 21.62 23.46 -4.26
CA ARG A 202 22.60 23.45 -3.17
C ARG A 202 23.84 24.27 -3.49
N THR A 203 24.35 24.16 -4.71
CA THR A 203 25.54 24.89 -5.15
C THR A 203 25.28 26.40 -5.16
N TYR A 204 24.16 26.83 -5.74
CA TYR A 204 23.73 28.23 -5.82
C TYR A 204 23.62 28.87 -4.43
N LEU A 205 22.77 28.31 -3.56
CA LEU A 205 22.50 28.87 -2.23
C LEU A 205 23.75 28.93 -1.32
N ILE A 206 24.69 27.99 -1.46
CA ILE A 206 25.93 27.97 -0.66
C ILE A 206 26.99 28.93 -1.22
N GLN A 207 27.07 29.10 -2.54
CA GLN A 207 28.15 29.87 -3.18
C GLN A 207 27.80 31.35 -3.44
N GLU A 208 26.53 31.66 -3.75
CA GLU A 208 26.09 33.02 -4.07
C GLU A 208 25.42 33.71 -2.87
N ASP A 209 24.45 33.07 -2.22
CA ASP A 209 23.73 33.63 -1.07
C ASP A 209 24.44 33.39 0.29
N GLY A 210 25.36 32.42 0.37
CA GLY A 210 26.05 32.05 1.60
C GLY A 210 25.13 31.40 2.67
N ALA A 211 24.06 30.75 2.22
CA ALA A 211 22.99 30.21 3.06
C ALA A 211 23.44 29.07 3.98
N THR A 212 22.73 28.89 5.09
CA THR A 212 22.95 27.80 6.05
C THR A 212 22.39 26.47 5.55
N GLU A 213 22.90 25.34 6.06
CA GLU A 213 22.33 24.02 5.77
C GLU A 213 20.89 23.83 6.28
N GLU A 214 20.35 24.72 7.12
CA GLU A 214 18.92 24.69 7.47
C GLU A 214 18.08 25.34 6.36
N GLU A 215 18.47 26.52 5.86
CA GLU A 215 17.83 27.20 4.71
C GLU A 215 17.93 26.33 3.44
N VAL A 216 19.12 25.79 3.16
CA VAL A 216 19.38 24.87 2.04
C VAL A 216 18.63 23.53 2.21
N ALA A 217 18.25 23.12 3.43
CA ALA A 217 17.45 21.92 3.63
C ALA A 217 15.95 22.15 3.36
N ASP A 218 15.44 23.35 3.60
CA ASP A 218 14.02 23.68 3.42
C ASP A 218 13.69 24.09 1.97
N GLU A 219 14.56 24.80 1.23
CA GLU A 219 14.34 25.05 -0.22
C GLU A 219 14.39 23.74 -1.04
N VAL A 220 15.43 22.94 -0.82
CA VAL A 220 15.61 21.62 -1.46
C VAL A 220 14.51 20.62 -1.05
N ALA A 221 13.72 20.90 0.00
CA ALA A 221 12.65 20.02 0.45
C ALA A 221 11.59 19.76 -0.63
N ILE A 222 11.26 20.75 -1.47
CA ILE A 222 10.29 20.60 -2.56
C ILE A 222 10.82 19.62 -3.60
N ILE A 223 12.07 19.81 -4.05
CA ILE A 223 12.76 18.95 -5.02
C ILE A 223 12.82 17.50 -4.50
N ARG A 224 13.22 17.31 -3.24
CA ARG A 224 13.28 15.99 -2.58
C ARG A 224 11.91 15.31 -2.49
N VAL A 225 10.84 16.03 -2.17
CA VAL A 225 9.49 15.44 -2.14
C VAL A 225 9.06 14.99 -3.54
N GLN A 226 9.48 15.70 -4.59
CA GLN A 226 9.22 15.29 -5.97
C GLN A 226 10.08 14.09 -6.42
N GLN A 227 11.35 14.00 -5.98
CA GLN A 227 12.17 12.77 -6.14
C GLN A 227 11.48 11.57 -5.45
N GLY A 228 10.98 11.76 -4.22
CA GLY A 228 10.22 10.76 -3.49
C GLY A 228 8.93 10.33 -4.21
N HIS A 229 8.26 11.27 -4.88
CA HIS A 229 7.10 10.95 -5.71
C HIS A 229 7.49 10.13 -6.95
N CYS A 230 8.59 10.48 -7.62
CA CYS A 230 9.14 9.71 -8.74
C CYS A 230 9.46 8.26 -8.37
N LEU A 231 10.26 8.06 -7.31
CA LEU A 231 10.60 6.75 -6.76
C LEU A 231 9.35 5.93 -6.40
N GLN A 232 8.30 6.58 -5.90
CA GLN A 232 7.03 5.93 -5.59
C GLN A 232 6.28 5.46 -6.87
N LEU A 233 6.32 6.23 -7.95
CA LEU A 233 5.76 5.82 -9.25
C LEU A 233 6.56 4.65 -9.86
N MET A 234 7.88 4.64 -9.68
CA MET A 234 8.78 3.53 -10.04
C MET A 234 8.64 2.29 -9.12
N GLY A 235 7.78 2.35 -8.10
CA GLY A 235 7.54 1.25 -7.15
C GLY A 235 8.59 1.11 -6.03
N GLN A 236 9.60 1.98 -5.98
CA GLN A 236 10.65 2.05 -4.94
C GLN A 236 10.12 2.70 -3.65
N GLU A 237 9.02 2.15 -3.10
CA GLU A 237 8.29 2.73 -1.96
C GLU A 237 9.13 2.93 -0.70
N GLN A 238 10.22 2.16 -0.51
CA GLN A 238 11.09 2.29 0.66
C GLN A 238 11.99 3.53 0.58
N GLU A 239 12.50 3.86 -0.61
CA GLU A 239 13.35 5.03 -0.85
C GLU A 239 12.50 6.30 -0.79
N ALA A 240 11.33 6.29 -1.44
CA ALA A 240 10.32 7.34 -1.30
C ALA A 240 9.94 7.59 0.18
N LEU A 241 9.66 6.52 0.93
CA LEU A 241 9.37 6.58 2.37
C LEU A 241 10.54 7.14 3.19
N ALA A 242 11.79 6.84 2.82
CA ALA A 242 12.96 7.39 3.49
C ALA A 242 13.07 8.92 3.26
N ILE A 243 12.91 9.39 2.02
CA ILE A 243 12.96 10.82 1.68
C ILE A 243 11.83 11.59 2.36
N TYR A 244 10.58 11.13 2.26
CA TYR A 244 9.43 11.76 2.93
C TYR A 244 9.61 11.86 4.46
N ASN A 245 10.19 10.84 5.10
CA ASN A 245 10.51 10.90 6.54
C ASN A 245 11.79 11.67 6.85
N SER A 246 12.64 11.98 5.86
CA SER A 246 13.78 12.88 6.02
C SER A 246 13.30 14.33 6.06
N VAL A 247 12.50 14.74 5.06
CA VAL A 247 11.90 16.09 5.01
C VAL A 247 11.00 16.35 6.22
N LEU A 248 10.21 15.37 6.69
CA LEU A 248 9.43 15.53 7.92
C LEU A 248 10.27 15.65 9.22
N LYS A 249 11.60 15.54 9.19
CA LYS A 249 12.49 15.79 10.35
C LYS A 249 12.98 17.23 10.45
N SER A 250 13.20 17.97 9.34
CA SER A 250 13.52 19.41 9.43
C SER A 250 12.35 20.17 10.07
N LYS A 251 11.13 19.73 9.73
CA LYS A 251 9.81 20.29 10.12
C LYS A 251 9.44 21.49 9.23
N PRO A 252 9.35 21.32 7.90
CA PRO A 252 9.07 22.41 6.98
C PRO A 252 7.75 23.09 7.34
N GLU A 253 7.73 24.42 7.31
CA GLU A 253 6.57 25.20 7.76
C GLU A 253 5.43 25.22 6.73
N ASP A 254 5.70 24.98 5.44
CA ASP A 254 4.70 25.09 4.39
C ASP A 254 3.58 24.03 4.50
N PRO A 255 2.31 24.45 4.67
CA PRO A 255 1.18 23.53 4.71
C PRO A 255 0.97 22.72 3.43
N ALA A 256 1.35 23.23 2.25
CA ALA A 256 1.13 22.53 0.98
C ALA A 256 2.10 21.37 0.77
N LEU A 257 3.40 21.59 1.02
CA LEU A 257 4.43 20.55 1.09
C LEU A 257 4.07 19.50 2.15
N LEU A 258 3.66 19.92 3.35
CA LEU A 258 3.17 19.01 4.39
C LEU A 258 1.94 18.20 3.94
N ALA A 259 1.00 18.80 3.19
CA ALA A 259 -0.16 18.12 2.66
C ALA A 259 0.22 17.06 1.60
N ILE A 260 1.10 17.41 0.66
CA ILE A 260 1.61 16.51 -0.39
C ILE A 260 2.34 15.31 0.24
N ILE A 261 3.29 15.55 1.16
CA ILE A 261 4.01 14.47 1.84
C ILE A 261 3.04 13.53 2.57
N ASN A 262 2.07 14.08 3.31
CA ASN A 262 1.15 13.26 4.09
C ASN A 262 0.13 12.52 3.21
N ASN A 263 -0.26 13.06 2.05
CA ASN A 263 -1.01 12.35 1.01
C ASN A 263 -0.20 11.14 0.47
N ASN A 264 1.06 11.36 0.08
CA ASN A 264 1.89 10.32 -0.52
C ASN A 264 2.21 9.20 0.49
N LEU A 265 2.39 9.55 1.77
CA LEU A 265 2.54 8.57 2.85
C LEU A 265 1.25 7.78 3.13
N VAL A 266 0.06 8.33 2.88
CA VAL A 266 -1.22 7.58 2.93
C VAL A 266 -1.26 6.53 1.81
N THR A 267 -0.83 6.87 0.59
CA THR A 267 -0.86 5.93 -0.54
C THR A 267 0.19 4.82 -0.41
N ILE A 268 1.37 5.08 0.17
CA ILE A 268 2.32 4.01 0.55
C ILE A 268 1.71 3.09 1.64
N ASN A 269 1.21 3.67 2.74
CA ASN A 269 0.60 2.92 3.85
C ASN A 269 -0.53 1.99 3.36
N ARG A 270 -1.40 2.50 2.47
CA ARG A 270 -2.68 1.87 2.08
C ARG A 270 -3.49 1.52 3.35
N GLY A 271 -4.26 0.43 3.33
CA GLY A 271 -4.94 -0.11 4.52
C GLY A 271 -4.03 -0.70 5.62
N GLY A 272 -2.70 -0.53 5.56
CA GLY A 272 -1.76 -1.16 6.49
C GLY A 272 -1.74 -0.54 7.90
N ASN A 273 -1.63 0.79 7.98
CA ASN A 273 -1.69 1.55 9.24
C ASN A 273 -2.83 2.58 9.15
N VAL A 274 -4.06 2.10 9.32
CA VAL A 274 -5.28 2.90 9.19
C VAL A 274 -5.30 4.11 10.12
N PHE A 275 -4.80 3.99 11.36
CA PHE A 275 -4.80 5.10 12.30
C PHE A 275 -3.84 6.22 11.85
N ASP A 276 -2.61 5.87 11.46
CA ASP A 276 -1.67 6.87 10.93
C ASP A 276 -2.18 7.48 9.62
N SER A 277 -2.70 6.67 8.70
CA SER A 277 -3.27 7.17 7.43
C SER A 277 -4.43 8.14 7.67
N ARG A 278 -5.33 7.86 8.61
CA ARG A 278 -6.39 8.81 9.02
C ARG A 278 -5.83 10.07 9.68
N LYS A 279 -4.72 10.00 10.43
CA LYS A 279 -4.05 11.20 10.97
C LYS A 279 -3.44 12.05 9.84
N LYS A 280 -2.71 11.40 8.93
CA LYS A 280 -2.02 12.05 7.79
C LYS A 280 -2.98 12.69 6.81
N MET A 281 -4.09 12.01 6.50
CA MET A 281 -5.14 12.57 5.63
C MET A 281 -5.78 13.85 6.22
N LYS A 282 -5.86 14.01 7.54
CA LYS A 282 -6.28 15.29 8.16
C LYS A 282 -5.30 16.44 7.95
N THR A 283 -4.01 16.16 7.73
CA THR A 283 -3.02 17.17 7.34
C THR A 283 -3.09 17.46 5.84
N ALA A 284 -3.34 16.44 5.02
CA ALA A 284 -3.56 16.61 3.57
C ALA A 284 -4.85 17.37 3.22
N LEU A 285 -5.83 17.37 4.13
CA LEU A 285 -7.12 18.08 4.02
C LEU A 285 -7.21 19.29 4.98
N ALA A 286 -6.08 19.97 5.25
CA ALA A 286 -6.08 21.18 6.05
C ALA A 286 -6.78 22.35 5.32
N PRO A 287 -7.54 23.21 6.03
CA PRO A 287 -8.14 24.40 5.43
C PRO A 287 -7.07 25.43 5.05
N GLY A 288 -7.30 26.18 3.97
CA GLY A 288 -6.36 27.15 3.41
C GLY A 288 -5.49 26.60 2.27
N LEU A 289 -5.52 25.28 2.04
CA LEU A 289 -4.85 24.64 0.90
C LEU A 289 -5.48 25.00 -0.45
N GLU A 290 -6.72 25.51 -0.46
CA GLU A 290 -7.45 25.96 -1.65
C GLU A 290 -6.74 27.08 -2.43
N HIS A 291 -5.81 27.80 -1.78
CA HIS A 291 -5.03 28.89 -2.36
C HIS A 291 -3.55 28.54 -2.62
N LYS A 292 -3.12 27.31 -2.28
CA LYS A 292 -1.75 26.81 -2.47
C LYS A 292 -1.65 25.57 -3.39
N LEU A 293 -2.71 24.75 -3.47
CA LEU A 293 -2.73 23.52 -4.28
C LEU A 293 -3.72 23.66 -5.44
N THR A 294 -3.33 23.19 -6.63
CA THR A 294 -4.20 23.20 -7.82
C THR A 294 -5.43 22.33 -7.62
N SER A 295 -6.49 22.56 -8.41
CA SER A 295 -7.70 21.74 -8.38
C SER A 295 -7.38 20.27 -8.66
N TYR A 296 -6.43 19.97 -9.56
CA TYR A 296 -5.97 18.61 -9.84
C TYR A 296 -5.28 17.95 -8.63
N GLN A 297 -4.43 18.70 -7.91
CA GLN A 297 -3.80 18.22 -6.67
C GLN A 297 -4.84 17.96 -5.57
N ARG A 298 -5.77 18.91 -5.36
CA ARG A 298 -6.85 18.78 -4.34
C ARG A 298 -7.85 17.67 -4.69
N ALA A 299 -8.16 17.48 -5.97
CA ALA A 299 -8.94 16.34 -6.46
C ALA A 299 -8.22 15.01 -6.22
N SER A 300 -6.89 14.95 -6.43
CA SER A 300 -6.08 13.77 -6.17
C SER A 300 -6.04 13.39 -4.68
N ILE A 301 -5.90 14.39 -3.79
CA ILE A 301 -6.00 14.17 -2.33
C ILE A 301 -7.40 13.70 -1.95
N THR A 302 -8.46 14.34 -2.49
CA THR A 302 -9.86 13.96 -2.22
C THR A 302 -10.16 12.54 -2.71
N PHE A 303 -9.65 12.14 -3.88
CA PHE A 303 -9.73 10.77 -4.40
C PHE A 303 -9.01 9.77 -3.50
N ASN A 304 -7.81 10.09 -3.01
CA ASN A 304 -7.11 9.26 -2.02
C ASN A 304 -7.85 9.19 -0.68
N HIS A 305 -8.59 10.23 -0.28
CA HIS A 305 -9.48 10.19 0.87
C HIS A 305 -10.69 9.27 0.64
N CYS A 306 -11.32 9.32 -0.53
CA CYS A 306 -12.40 8.41 -0.92
C CYS A 306 -11.94 6.94 -0.85
N LEU A 307 -10.75 6.63 -1.39
CA LEU A 307 -10.15 5.30 -1.34
C LEU A 307 -9.77 4.87 0.09
N LEU A 308 -9.31 5.79 0.94
CA LEU A 308 -9.05 5.51 2.36
C LEU A 308 -10.36 5.26 3.14
N ALA A 309 -11.43 6.00 2.85
CA ALA A 309 -12.75 5.78 3.43
C ALA A 309 -13.31 4.41 3.01
N PHE A 310 -13.28 4.11 1.71
CA PHE A 310 -13.71 2.83 1.14
C PHE A 310 -12.94 1.65 1.75
N SER A 311 -11.60 1.66 1.67
CA SER A 311 -10.74 0.56 2.15
C SER A 311 -10.69 0.39 3.67
N THR A 312 -11.31 1.29 4.43
CA THR A 312 -11.40 1.20 5.89
C THR A 312 -12.84 1.11 6.42
N ASN A 313 -13.78 0.73 5.54
CA ASN A 313 -15.20 0.52 5.80
C ASN A 313 -15.87 1.72 6.52
N GLN A 314 -15.60 2.92 6.01
CA GLN A 314 -16.28 4.16 6.42
C GLN A 314 -17.24 4.58 5.31
N ASP A 315 -18.33 3.83 5.16
CA ASP A 315 -19.17 3.83 3.97
C ASP A 315 -19.90 5.17 3.75
N GLU A 316 -20.48 5.77 4.79
CA GLU A 316 -21.11 7.10 4.69
C GLU A 316 -20.10 8.20 4.35
N LEU A 317 -18.92 8.20 5.00
CA LEU A 317 -17.82 9.12 4.68
C LEU A 317 -17.38 8.94 3.22
N CYS A 318 -17.33 7.71 2.73
CA CYS A 318 -17.01 7.42 1.34
C CYS A 318 -18.06 8.04 0.40
N ARG A 319 -19.37 7.90 0.68
CA ARG A 319 -20.42 8.57 -0.12
C ARG A 319 -20.27 10.09 -0.12
N THR A 320 -20.04 10.70 1.06
CA THR A 320 -19.88 12.16 1.18
C THR A 320 -18.70 12.67 0.37
N GLU A 321 -17.53 12.04 0.50
CA GLU A 321 -16.31 12.45 -0.21
C GLU A 321 -16.38 12.13 -1.72
N VAL A 322 -17.06 11.06 -2.13
CA VAL A 322 -17.29 10.72 -3.55
C VAL A 322 -18.25 11.70 -4.21
N ALA A 323 -19.34 12.10 -3.52
CA ALA A 323 -20.24 13.15 -3.99
C ALA A 323 -19.50 14.49 -4.13
N LYS A 324 -18.68 14.85 -3.15
CA LYS A 324 -17.78 16.00 -3.21
C LYS A 324 -16.84 15.92 -4.42
N LEU A 325 -16.17 14.79 -4.63
CA LEU A 325 -15.25 14.57 -5.74
C LEU A 325 -15.92 14.74 -7.11
N ALA A 326 -17.16 14.26 -7.28
CA ALA A 326 -17.92 14.35 -8.53
C ALA A 326 -18.48 15.76 -8.85
N ASN A 327 -18.69 16.57 -7.80
CA ASN A 327 -19.24 17.92 -7.86
C ASN A 327 -18.12 18.97 -8.00
N ASP A 328 -17.19 19.00 -7.05
CA ASP A 328 -16.12 20.00 -6.94
C ASP A 328 -15.08 19.86 -8.05
N TYR A 329 -14.86 18.63 -8.56
CA TYR A 329 -13.77 18.32 -9.51
C TYR A 329 -14.29 17.52 -10.72
N PRO A 330 -14.90 18.17 -11.73
CA PRO A 330 -15.51 17.49 -12.89
C PRO A 330 -14.58 16.50 -13.61
N LYS A 331 -13.27 16.81 -13.74
CA LYS A 331 -12.26 15.91 -14.33
C LYS A 331 -12.06 14.58 -13.57
N PHE A 332 -12.53 14.49 -12.33
CA PHE A 332 -12.49 13.28 -11.49
C PHE A 332 -13.85 12.57 -11.37
N ARG A 333 -14.90 13.04 -12.05
CA ARG A 333 -16.25 12.45 -11.97
C ARG A 333 -16.29 10.98 -12.37
N GLN A 334 -15.54 10.58 -13.40
CA GLN A 334 -15.39 9.18 -13.82
C GLN A 334 -14.82 8.30 -12.70
N LYS A 335 -13.72 8.75 -12.07
CA LYS A 335 -13.09 8.10 -10.89
C LYS A 335 -14.06 8.02 -9.69
N ALA A 336 -14.85 9.08 -9.46
CA ALA A 336 -15.89 9.10 -8.42
C ALA A 336 -16.99 8.06 -8.69
N SER A 337 -17.52 7.99 -9.92
CA SER A 337 -18.52 7.00 -10.34
C SER A 337 -18.02 5.56 -10.18
N ILE A 338 -16.74 5.29 -10.43
CA ILE A 338 -16.13 3.97 -10.21
C ILE A 338 -16.14 3.60 -8.72
N ILE A 339 -15.76 4.51 -7.82
CA ILE A 339 -15.80 4.27 -6.37
C ILE A 339 -17.25 4.10 -5.88
N GLN A 340 -18.19 4.94 -6.36
CA GLN A 340 -19.61 4.82 -6.02
C GLN A 340 -20.17 3.45 -6.42
N SER A 341 -19.73 2.91 -7.57
CA SER A 341 -20.15 1.61 -8.07
C SER A 341 -19.52 0.46 -7.26
N ALA A 342 -18.25 0.58 -6.87
CA ALA A 342 -17.61 -0.38 -5.97
C ALA A 342 -18.28 -0.41 -4.58
N LEU A 343 -18.75 0.74 -4.09
CA LEU A 343 -19.53 0.85 -2.86
C LEU A 343 -20.90 0.17 -2.97
N LEU A 344 -21.67 0.47 -4.03
CA LEU A 344 -22.94 -0.20 -4.32
C LEU A 344 -22.74 -1.72 -4.48
N GLY A 345 -21.63 -2.15 -5.07
CA GLY A 345 -21.22 -3.55 -5.14
C GLY A 345 -21.03 -4.19 -3.76
N ARG A 346 -20.34 -3.51 -2.83
CA ARG A 346 -20.19 -3.96 -1.43
C ARG A 346 -21.53 -4.02 -0.67
N GLU A 347 -22.46 -3.14 -1.00
CA GLU A 347 -23.83 -3.15 -0.45
C GLU A 347 -24.73 -4.23 -1.07
N GLY A 348 -24.24 -5.02 -2.05
CA GLY A 348 -25.05 -6.01 -2.78
C GLY A 348 -26.03 -5.41 -3.79
N LYS A 349 -25.96 -4.11 -4.07
CA LYS A 349 -26.82 -3.37 -5.01
C LYS A 349 -26.27 -3.45 -6.43
N LEU A 350 -26.12 -4.69 -6.92
CA LEU A 350 -25.30 -4.98 -8.11
C LEU A 350 -25.85 -4.34 -9.39
N GLU A 351 -27.17 -4.30 -9.57
CA GLU A 351 -27.80 -3.62 -10.72
C GLU A 351 -27.59 -2.10 -10.70
N ALA A 352 -27.61 -1.48 -9.51
CA ALA A 352 -27.32 -0.05 -9.38
C ALA A 352 -25.83 0.24 -9.66
N ALA A 353 -24.93 -0.66 -9.26
CA ALA A 353 -23.51 -0.58 -9.57
C ALA A 353 -23.21 -0.78 -11.07
N SER A 354 -23.83 -1.79 -11.70
CA SER A 354 -23.65 -2.08 -13.13
C SER A 354 -24.19 -0.93 -13.99
N ALA A 355 -25.39 -0.42 -13.70
CA ALA A 355 -25.99 0.72 -14.40
C ALA A 355 -25.16 2.02 -14.24
N THR A 356 -24.61 2.26 -13.04
CA THR A 356 -23.73 3.42 -12.79
C THR A 356 -22.45 3.34 -13.63
N LEU A 357 -21.85 2.16 -13.75
CA LEU A 357 -20.68 1.95 -14.62
C LEU A 357 -21.03 2.01 -16.11
N GLN A 358 -22.15 1.43 -16.55
CA GLN A 358 -22.59 1.53 -17.96
C GLN A 358 -22.81 2.99 -18.38
N LYS A 359 -23.47 3.81 -17.54
CA LYS A 359 -23.59 5.26 -17.77
C LYS A 359 -22.22 5.94 -17.84
N CYS A 360 -21.33 5.63 -16.89
CA CYS A 360 -19.95 6.15 -16.89
C CYS A 360 -19.19 5.76 -18.18
N ALA A 361 -19.42 4.56 -18.72
CA ALA A 361 -18.83 4.10 -19.98
C ALA A 361 -19.37 4.87 -21.20
N GLN A 362 -20.68 5.16 -21.24
CA GLN A 362 -21.29 5.98 -22.29
C GLN A 362 -20.72 7.42 -22.30
N GLU A 363 -20.47 7.98 -21.11
CA GLU A 363 -19.87 9.33 -20.95
C GLU A 363 -18.36 9.36 -21.26
N ASN A 364 -17.65 8.23 -21.27
CA ASN A 364 -16.19 8.16 -21.36
C ASN A 364 -15.70 7.16 -22.43
N GLN A 365 -16.02 7.42 -23.70
CA GLN A 365 -15.84 6.48 -24.83
C GLN A 365 -14.45 5.84 -24.93
N ASN A 366 -13.36 6.58 -24.67
CA ASN A 366 -11.98 6.08 -24.75
C ASN A 366 -11.69 4.95 -23.74
N GLU A 367 -12.32 4.99 -22.57
CA GLU A 367 -12.13 4.02 -21.47
C GLU A 367 -13.33 3.08 -21.27
N ALA A 368 -14.40 3.26 -22.06
CA ALA A 368 -15.67 2.55 -21.96
C ALA A 368 -15.51 1.02 -21.87
N LEU A 369 -14.53 0.44 -22.57
CA LEU A 369 -14.23 -0.99 -22.51
C LEU A 369 -13.82 -1.43 -21.08
N GLY A 370 -12.91 -0.70 -20.44
CA GLY A 370 -12.46 -1.01 -19.07
C GLY A 370 -13.57 -0.82 -18.05
N ILE A 371 -14.37 0.23 -18.21
CA ILE A 371 -15.52 0.53 -17.34
C ILE A 371 -16.60 -0.56 -17.45
N ASN A 372 -16.93 -1.00 -18.67
CA ASN A 372 -17.87 -2.10 -18.89
C ASN A 372 -17.33 -3.44 -18.35
N LEU A 373 -16.03 -3.71 -18.47
CA LEU A 373 -15.42 -4.90 -17.86
C LEU A 373 -15.49 -4.89 -16.32
N MET A 374 -15.38 -3.72 -15.68
CA MET A 374 -15.66 -3.59 -14.24
C MET A 374 -17.14 -3.87 -13.90
N ALA A 375 -18.09 -3.41 -14.74
CA ALA A 375 -19.51 -3.70 -14.54
C ALA A 375 -19.81 -5.21 -14.64
N ILE A 376 -19.23 -5.87 -15.65
CA ILE A 376 -19.29 -7.32 -15.83
C ILE A 376 -18.70 -8.04 -14.60
N GLN A 377 -17.56 -7.59 -14.07
CA GLN A 377 -16.95 -8.20 -12.88
C GLN A 377 -17.84 -8.09 -11.64
N ILE A 378 -18.58 -7.00 -11.47
CA ILE A 378 -19.55 -6.84 -10.36
C ILE A 378 -20.74 -7.80 -10.51
N LEU A 379 -21.33 -7.91 -11.71
CA LEU A 379 -22.44 -8.85 -11.97
C LEU A 379 -22.01 -10.31 -11.77
N LEU A 380 -20.84 -10.70 -12.29
CA LEU A 380 -20.29 -12.04 -12.11
C LEU A 380 -19.95 -12.36 -10.65
N ALA A 381 -19.53 -11.38 -9.84
CA ALA A 381 -19.35 -11.56 -8.40
C ALA A 381 -20.67 -11.83 -7.65
N GLY A 382 -21.80 -11.33 -8.18
CA GLY A 382 -23.15 -11.69 -7.72
C GLY A 382 -23.68 -13.01 -8.26
N GLY A 383 -23.01 -13.60 -9.25
CA GLY A 383 -23.50 -14.76 -9.99
C GLY A 383 -24.48 -14.43 -11.12
N ASP A 384 -24.75 -13.15 -11.41
CA ASP A 384 -25.46 -12.80 -12.65
C ASP A 384 -24.53 -12.96 -13.85
N LYS A 385 -24.78 -14.04 -14.58
CA LYS A 385 -24.12 -14.36 -15.85
C LYS A 385 -24.88 -13.78 -17.06
N ARG A 386 -26.15 -13.39 -16.89
CA ARG A 386 -27.01 -12.97 -18.01
C ARG A 386 -26.77 -11.52 -18.36
N GLY A 387 -26.87 -10.60 -17.40
CA GLY A 387 -26.48 -9.20 -17.58
C GLY A 387 -25.00 -9.06 -17.94
N ALA A 388 -24.13 -9.92 -17.39
CA ALA A 388 -22.72 -10.02 -17.83
C ALA A 388 -22.59 -10.35 -19.33
N CYS A 389 -23.34 -11.33 -19.85
CA CYS A 389 -23.41 -11.62 -21.28
C CYS A 389 -24.04 -10.47 -22.09
N GLU A 390 -25.04 -9.77 -21.56
CA GLU A 390 -25.70 -8.65 -22.23
C GLU A 390 -24.76 -7.44 -22.39
N ILE A 391 -23.97 -7.09 -21.37
CA ILE A 391 -22.93 -6.03 -21.49
C ILE A 391 -21.85 -6.45 -22.49
N LEU A 392 -21.39 -7.71 -22.46
CA LEU A 392 -20.40 -8.21 -23.42
C LEU A 392 -20.94 -8.18 -24.87
N LYS A 393 -22.25 -8.38 -25.07
CA LYS A 393 -22.94 -8.22 -26.36
C LYS A 393 -23.13 -6.76 -26.75
N SER A 394 -23.40 -5.85 -25.82
CA SER A 394 -23.64 -4.42 -26.12
C SER A 394 -22.38 -3.66 -26.54
N LEU A 395 -21.18 -4.27 -26.39
CA LEU A 395 -19.94 -3.73 -26.95
C LEU A 395 -20.01 -3.58 -28.47
N ASP A 396 -19.30 -2.58 -28.99
CA ASP A 396 -19.01 -2.41 -30.41
C ASP A 396 -18.31 -3.64 -31.01
N GLU A 397 -18.45 -3.87 -32.31
CA GLU A 397 -17.91 -5.06 -32.98
C GLU A 397 -16.40 -5.26 -32.74
N LYS A 398 -15.62 -4.17 -32.83
CA LYS A 398 -14.15 -4.20 -32.71
C LYS A 398 -13.71 -4.67 -31.32
N ASN A 399 -14.48 -4.38 -30.27
CA ASN A 399 -14.23 -4.88 -28.93
C ASN A 399 -14.91 -6.24 -28.67
N ARG A 400 -16.16 -6.43 -29.12
CA ARG A 400 -16.94 -7.67 -28.95
C ARG A 400 -16.21 -8.90 -29.50
N TYR A 401 -15.58 -8.77 -30.67
CA TYR A 401 -14.93 -9.91 -31.32
C TYR A 401 -13.45 -10.10 -30.94
N ARG A 402 -12.91 -9.34 -29.97
CA ARG A 402 -11.58 -9.63 -29.41
C ARG A 402 -11.56 -11.05 -28.81
N GLN A 403 -10.53 -11.84 -29.11
CA GLN A 403 -10.41 -13.25 -28.70
C GLN A 403 -10.75 -13.50 -27.21
N GLY A 404 -10.27 -12.65 -26.30
CA GLY A 404 -10.56 -12.77 -24.86
C GLY A 404 -12.03 -12.53 -24.48
N ILE A 405 -12.75 -11.66 -25.20
CA ILE A 405 -14.17 -11.38 -24.98
C ILE A 405 -15.04 -12.48 -25.60
N VAL A 406 -14.68 -12.99 -26.79
CA VAL A 406 -15.33 -14.17 -27.38
C VAL A 406 -15.15 -15.39 -26.48
N SER A 407 -13.95 -15.62 -25.95
CA SER A 407 -13.66 -16.68 -24.98
C SER A 407 -14.48 -16.52 -23.69
N ALA A 408 -14.61 -15.30 -23.16
CA ALA A 408 -15.45 -15.02 -22.00
C ALA A 408 -16.93 -15.30 -22.28
N LEU A 409 -17.47 -14.83 -23.42
CA LEU A 409 -18.85 -15.08 -23.84
C LEU A 409 -19.14 -16.57 -23.98
N VAL A 410 -18.33 -17.33 -24.73
CA VAL A 410 -18.45 -18.79 -24.86
C VAL A 410 -18.42 -19.48 -23.50
N SER A 411 -17.51 -19.08 -22.60
CA SER A 411 -17.41 -19.66 -21.25
C SER A 411 -18.66 -19.38 -20.41
N LEU A 412 -19.19 -18.16 -20.48
CA LEU A 412 -20.39 -17.77 -19.73
C LEU A 412 -21.64 -18.48 -20.27
N TYR A 413 -21.83 -18.50 -21.58
CA TYR A 413 -22.89 -19.23 -22.28
C TYR A 413 -22.90 -20.73 -21.92
N LEU A 414 -21.75 -21.41 -21.97
CA LEU A 414 -21.65 -22.81 -21.55
C LEU A 414 -21.99 -23.00 -20.07
N SER A 415 -21.64 -22.04 -19.22
CA SER A 415 -22.02 -22.05 -17.81
C SER A 415 -23.49 -21.66 -17.53
N LEU A 416 -24.23 -21.30 -18.58
CA LEU A 416 -25.69 -21.08 -18.62
C LEU A 416 -26.43 -22.21 -19.38
N GLU A 417 -25.69 -23.25 -19.81
CA GLU A 417 -26.16 -24.35 -20.68
C GLU A 417 -26.63 -23.91 -22.09
N ASP A 418 -26.40 -22.64 -22.47
CA ASP A 418 -26.71 -22.08 -23.78
C ASP A 418 -25.61 -22.42 -24.80
N ARG A 419 -25.73 -23.61 -25.41
CA ARG A 419 -24.76 -24.04 -26.43
C ARG A 419 -24.90 -23.28 -27.75
N ASP A 420 -26.11 -22.85 -28.09
CA ASP A 420 -26.41 -22.21 -29.38
C ASP A 420 -25.92 -20.76 -29.41
N GLY A 421 -26.03 -20.03 -28.30
CA GLY A 421 -25.38 -18.74 -28.11
C GLY A 421 -23.86 -18.81 -28.22
N ALA A 422 -23.23 -19.83 -27.62
CA ALA A 422 -21.79 -20.10 -27.75
C ALA A 422 -21.38 -20.46 -29.19
N SER A 423 -22.18 -21.28 -29.89
CA SER A 423 -22.00 -21.60 -31.32
C SER A 423 -22.09 -20.36 -32.21
N THR A 424 -23.05 -19.48 -31.92
CA THR A 424 -23.34 -18.27 -32.69
C THR A 424 -22.23 -17.22 -32.56
N ILE A 425 -21.78 -16.89 -31.33
CA ILE A 425 -20.73 -15.88 -31.14
C ILE A 425 -19.38 -16.30 -31.76
N LEU A 426 -19.07 -17.61 -31.79
CA LEU A 426 -17.88 -18.13 -32.48
C LEU A 426 -17.97 -17.92 -34.00
N ARG A 427 -19.16 -18.12 -34.58
CA ARG A 427 -19.42 -17.89 -36.02
C ARG A 427 -19.33 -16.40 -36.37
N GLU A 428 -20.02 -15.55 -35.61
CA GLU A 428 -19.99 -14.09 -35.77
C GLU A 428 -18.55 -13.53 -35.70
N ALA A 429 -17.76 -13.98 -34.72
CA ALA A 429 -16.36 -13.58 -34.60
C ALA A 429 -15.51 -14.03 -35.79
N VAL A 430 -15.70 -15.26 -36.27
CA VAL A 430 -15.03 -15.80 -37.47
C VAL A 430 -15.35 -14.95 -38.70
N ASP A 431 -16.63 -14.69 -38.96
CA ASP A 431 -17.07 -13.93 -40.13
C ASP A 431 -16.60 -12.48 -40.07
N TRP A 432 -16.61 -11.87 -38.88
CA TRP A 432 -16.08 -10.52 -38.66
C TRP A 432 -14.56 -10.44 -38.90
N HIS A 433 -13.78 -11.36 -38.34
CA HIS A 433 -12.33 -11.40 -38.54
C HIS A 433 -11.95 -11.66 -40.01
N LYS A 434 -12.72 -12.52 -40.70
CA LYS A 434 -12.58 -12.81 -42.13
C LYS A 434 -12.90 -11.59 -43.00
N LYS A 435 -13.99 -10.87 -42.69
CA LYS A 435 -14.37 -9.61 -43.37
C LYS A 435 -13.32 -8.51 -43.20
N ASN A 436 -12.77 -8.36 -41.99
CA ASN A 436 -11.86 -7.27 -41.64
C ASN A 436 -10.36 -7.59 -41.85
N LYS A 437 -10.02 -8.76 -42.44
CA LYS A 437 -8.65 -9.16 -42.81
C LYS A 437 -7.61 -9.05 -41.66
N THR A 438 -8.05 -9.26 -40.42
CA THR A 438 -7.16 -9.19 -39.24
C THR A 438 -6.08 -10.26 -39.28
N SER A 439 -4.92 -9.98 -38.66
CA SER A 439 -3.72 -10.82 -38.66
C SER A 439 -4.00 -12.33 -38.56
N GLY A 440 -3.57 -13.09 -39.57
CA GLY A 440 -3.95 -14.50 -39.76
C GLY A 440 -3.61 -15.45 -38.60
N VAL A 441 -2.72 -15.04 -37.68
CA VAL A 441 -2.44 -15.76 -36.43
C VAL A 441 -3.72 -15.91 -35.59
N HIS A 442 -4.37 -14.79 -35.22
CA HIS A 442 -5.56 -14.78 -34.36
C HIS A 442 -6.73 -15.55 -34.98
N LEU A 443 -6.93 -15.40 -36.31
CA LEU A 443 -7.98 -16.11 -37.05
C LEU A 443 -7.70 -17.63 -37.09
N SER A 444 -6.44 -18.04 -37.27
CA SER A 444 -6.05 -19.47 -37.25
C SER A 444 -6.16 -20.13 -35.87
N GLU A 445 -6.26 -19.34 -34.82
CA GLU A 445 -6.45 -19.80 -33.44
C GLU A 445 -7.94 -19.88 -33.11
N LEU A 446 -8.71 -18.84 -33.49
CA LEU A 446 -10.16 -18.81 -33.38
C LEU A 446 -10.83 -19.98 -34.13
N TRP A 447 -10.41 -20.30 -35.36
CA TRP A 447 -10.93 -21.47 -36.09
C TRP A 447 -10.63 -22.80 -35.40
N ARG A 448 -9.48 -22.93 -34.73
CA ARG A 448 -9.14 -24.17 -34.00
C ARG A 448 -10.01 -24.32 -32.74
N HIS A 449 -10.29 -23.22 -32.04
CA HIS A 449 -11.20 -23.23 -30.89
C HIS A 449 -12.66 -23.46 -31.28
N ALA A 450 -13.14 -22.86 -32.38
CA ALA A 450 -14.46 -23.15 -32.94
C ALA A 450 -14.58 -24.63 -33.34
N ALA A 451 -13.62 -25.15 -34.11
CA ALA A 451 -13.59 -26.54 -34.52
C ALA A 451 -13.65 -27.54 -33.36
N ASP A 452 -12.83 -27.35 -32.32
CA ASP A 452 -12.84 -28.20 -31.11
C ASP A 452 -14.18 -28.10 -30.35
N PHE A 453 -14.77 -26.89 -30.26
CA PHE A 453 -16.07 -26.67 -29.63
C PHE A 453 -17.23 -27.38 -30.37
N HIS A 454 -17.27 -27.28 -31.69
CA HIS A 454 -18.29 -27.89 -32.55
C HIS A 454 -18.11 -29.41 -32.67
N LEU A 455 -16.87 -29.92 -32.78
CA LEU A 455 -16.57 -31.37 -32.71
C LEU A 455 -17.06 -31.99 -31.40
N ARG A 456 -16.79 -31.34 -30.26
CA ARG A 456 -17.30 -31.76 -28.94
C ARG A 456 -18.82 -31.58 -28.78
N GLY A 457 -19.52 -31.15 -29.82
CA GLY A 457 -20.98 -31.05 -29.88
C GLY A 457 -21.66 -32.06 -30.80
N GLY A 458 -20.90 -32.78 -31.63
CA GLY A 458 -21.46 -33.53 -32.76
C GLY A 458 -21.86 -32.65 -33.95
N ASP A 459 -21.60 -31.34 -33.90
CA ASP A 459 -21.71 -30.44 -35.06
C ASP A 459 -20.44 -30.55 -35.91
N ALA A 460 -20.25 -31.75 -36.46
CA ALA A 460 -19.14 -32.04 -37.35
C ALA A 460 -19.13 -31.17 -38.64
N PRO A 461 -20.27 -30.77 -39.24
CA PRO A 461 -20.29 -29.86 -40.38
C PRO A 461 -19.71 -28.47 -40.08
N THR A 462 -20.14 -27.80 -39.00
CA THR A 462 -19.60 -26.46 -38.65
C THR A 462 -18.13 -26.54 -38.25
N ALA A 463 -17.72 -27.62 -37.60
CA ALA A 463 -16.32 -27.88 -37.29
C ALA A 463 -15.47 -28.09 -38.57
N ALA A 464 -15.95 -28.90 -39.52
CA ALA A 464 -15.27 -29.15 -40.78
C ALA A 464 -15.08 -27.87 -41.59
N ALA A 465 -16.09 -26.99 -41.66
CA ALA A 465 -15.97 -25.68 -42.30
C ALA A 465 -14.86 -24.81 -41.67
N SER A 466 -14.78 -24.78 -40.33
CA SER A 466 -13.72 -24.06 -39.61
C SER A 466 -12.32 -24.67 -39.88
N LEU A 467 -12.23 -25.99 -39.92
CA LEU A 467 -11.00 -26.73 -40.19
C LEU A 467 -10.54 -26.63 -41.65
N GLN A 468 -11.46 -26.52 -42.61
CA GLN A 468 -11.13 -26.22 -44.02
C GLN A 468 -10.41 -24.88 -44.15
N GLU A 469 -10.96 -23.82 -43.55
CA GLU A 469 -10.37 -22.48 -43.62
C GLU A 469 -9.02 -22.42 -42.89
N LEU A 470 -8.90 -23.12 -41.75
CA LEU A 470 -7.64 -23.29 -41.05
C LEU A 470 -6.59 -24.05 -41.88
N HIS A 471 -6.98 -25.11 -42.57
CA HIS A 471 -6.11 -25.88 -43.45
C HIS A 471 -5.67 -25.06 -44.68
N LYS A 472 -6.53 -24.19 -45.24
CA LYS A 472 -6.14 -23.25 -46.29
C LYS A 472 -5.05 -22.27 -45.84
N LEU A 473 -5.12 -21.77 -44.60
CA LEU A 473 -4.04 -20.92 -44.03
C LEU A 473 -2.78 -21.71 -43.67
N LYS A 474 -2.92 -22.97 -43.24
CA LYS A 474 -1.81 -23.82 -42.78
C LYS A 474 -1.85 -25.21 -43.46
N PRO A 475 -1.55 -25.32 -44.76
CA PRO A 475 -1.67 -26.60 -45.49
C PRO A 475 -0.73 -27.70 -44.98
N LYS A 476 0.36 -27.31 -44.30
CA LYS A 476 1.34 -28.22 -43.68
C LYS A 476 0.99 -28.63 -42.24
N ASP A 477 -0.13 -28.15 -41.67
CA ASP A 477 -0.58 -28.54 -40.32
C ASP A 477 -1.30 -29.89 -40.37
N VAL A 478 -0.53 -30.96 -40.11
CA VAL A 478 -1.02 -32.35 -40.06
C VAL A 478 -2.09 -32.55 -38.98
N MET A 479 -2.06 -31.80 -37.87
CA MET A 479 -3.08 -31.92 -36.83
C MET A 479 -4.41 -31.34 -37.29
N THR A 480 -4.40 -30.19 -37.98
CA THR A 480 -5.61 -29.64 -38.61
C THR A 480 -6.16 -30.59 -39.67
N LEU A 481 -5.31 -31.21 -40.50
CA LEU A 481 -5.73 -32.21 -41.49
C LEU A 481 -6.38 -33.45 -40.84
N ALA A 482 -5.76 -33.99 -39.79
CA ALA A 482 -6.31 -35.12 -39.04
C ALA A 482 -7.65 -34.78 -38.36
N GLN A 483 -7.78 -33.58 -37.77
CA GLN A 483 -9.05 -33.08 -37.23
C GLN A 483 -10.12 -32.92 -38.32
N LEU A 484 -9.76 -32.42 -39.51
CA LEU A 484 -10.67 -32.25 -40.64
C LEU A 484 -11.22 -33.60 -41.13
N ILE A 485 -10.35 -34.61 -41.26
CA ILE A 485 -10.74 -35.99 -41.58
C ILE A 485 -11.66 -36.56 -40.48
N THR A 486 -11.37 -36.27 -39.20
CA THR A 486 -12.18 -36.71 -38.05
C THR A 486 -13.57 -36.04 -38.01
N ALA A 487 -13.69 -34.81 -38.50
CA ALA A 487 -14.98 -34.14 -38.69
C ALA A 487 -15.76 -34.78 -39.84
N TYR A 488 -15.15 -34.89 -41.03
CA TYR A 488 -15.78 -35.47 -42.20
C TYR A 488 -16.24 -36.92 -41.99
N ALA A 489 -15.45 -37.75 -41.30
CA ALA A 489 -15.81 -39.15 -41.03
C ALA A 489 -17.13 -39.36 -40.26
N GLN A 490 -17.73 -38.30 -39.70
CA GLN A 490 -19.03 -38.34 -39.02
C GLN A 490 -20.23 -38.07 -39.96
N TYR A 491 -20.03 -37.54 -41.17
CA TYR A 491 -21.13 -37.17 -42.08
C TYR A 491 -20.84 -37.25 -43.59
N ASP A 492 -19.59 -37.19 -44.02
CA ASP A 492 -19.13 -37.29 -45.42
C ASP A 492 -17.86 -38.16 -45.47
N VAL A 493 -18.08 -39.45 -45.70
CA VAL A 493 -17.01 -40.47 -45.72
C VAL A 493 -16.13 -40.34 -46.97
N GLU A 494 -16.65 -39.81 -48.08
CA GLU A 494 -15.89 -39.66 -49.33
C GLU A 494 -14.87 -38.52 -49.22
N ALA A 495 -15.25 -37.38 -48.65
CA ALA A 495 -14.31 -36.30 -48.34
C ALA A 495 -13.23 -36.76 -47.34
N ALA A 496 -13.61 -37.53 -46.30
CA ALA A 496 -12.66 -38.11 -45.35
C ALA A 496 -11.64 -39.04 -46.04
N GLN A 497 -12.09 -39.94 -46.92
CA GLN A 497 -11.22 -40.83 -47.69
C GLN A 497 -10.36 -40.11 -48.73
N LYS A 498 -10.83 -38.98 -49.28
CA LYS A 498 -10.05 -38.17 -50.22
C LYS A 498 -8.92 -37.42 -49.51
N LEU A 499 -9.18 -36.91 -48.31
CA LEU A 499 -8.20 -36.18 -47.49
C LEU A 499 -7.22 -37.10 -46.75
N SER A 500 -7.61 -38.32 -46.36
CA SER A 500 -6.69 -39.25 -45.67
C SER A 500 -5.47 -39.64 -46.52
N LYS A 501 -5.59 -39.59 -47.86
CA LYS A 501 -4.48 -39.76 -48.82
C LYS A 501 -3.41 -38.67 -48.77
N GLN A 502 -3.66 -37.57 -48.03
CA GLN A 502 -2.73 -36.46 -47.84
C GLN A 502 -2.00 -36.51 -46.48
N LEU A 503 -2.35 -37.46 -45.60
CA LEU A 503 -1.62 -37.66 -44.35
C LEU A 503 -0.22 -38.24 -44.63
N PRO A 504 0.80 -37.91 -43.80
CA PRO A 504 2.10 -38.56 -43.89
C PRO A 504 1.98 -40.09 -43.70
N PRO A 505 2.78 -40.91 -44.43
CA PRO A 505 2.79 -42.36 -44.20
C PRO A 505 3.25 -42.66 -42.77
N ALA A 506 2.65 -43.65 -42.11
CA ALA A 506 2.84 -43.90 -40.67
C ALA A 506 4.32 -44.06 -40.25
N SER A 507 5.15 -44.64 -41.13
CA SER A 507 6.60 -44.79 -40.96
C SER A 507 7.37 -43.46 -40.81
N SER A 508 6.80 -42.33 -41.23
CA SER A 508 7.41 -40.99 -41.07
C SER A 508 7.11 -40.33 -39.72
N VAL A 509 6.13 -40.85 -38.96
CA VAL A 509 5.74 -40.35 -37.63
C VAL A 509 6.21 -41.29 -36.52
N VAL A 510 6.22 -42.59 -36.79
CA VAL A 510 6.65 -43.63 -35.83
C VAL A 510 8.17 -43.81 -35.91
N HIS A 511 8.91 -42.88 -35.31
CA HIS A 511 10.38 -42.98 -35.17
C HIS A 511 10.85 -43.27 -33.73
N ASN A 512 9.95 -43.24 -32.74
CA ASN A 512 10.19 -43.54 -31.32
C ASN A 512 8.87 -43.82 -30.55
N VAL A 513 7.89 -44.49 -31.17
CA VAL A 513 6.66 -44.93 -30.50
C VAL A 513 6.55 -46.45 -30.60
N ASP A 514 6.70 -47.12 -29.47
CA ASP A 514 6.52 -48.56 -29.34
C ASP A 514 5.03 -48.91 -29.42
N GLY A 515 4.66 -49.68 -30.44
CA GLY A 515 3.27 -50.08 -30.71
C GLY A 515 2.70 -50.96 -29.60
N ASP A 516 3.49 -51.89 -29.06
CA ASP A 516 3.04 -52.84 -28.04
C ASP A 516 2.72 -52.11 -26.73
N VAL A 517 3.52 -51.09 -26.39
CA VAL A 517 3.26 -50.21 -25.23
C VAL A 517 2.01 -49.35 -25.44
N LEU A 518 1.78 -48.83 -26.65
CA LEU A 518 0.60 -48.02 -26.94
C LEU A 518 -0.69 -48.85 -26.92
N GLU A 519 -0.71 -50.03 -27.52
CA GLU A 519 -1.85 -50.95 -27.47
C GLU A 519 -2.11 -51.46 -26.04
N ALA A 520 -1.06 -51.78 -25.28
CA ALA A 520 -1.18 -52.12 -23.86
C ALA A 520 -1.80 -50.97 -23.03
N SER A 521 -1.51 -49.71 -23.37
CA SER A 521 -2.08 -48.54 -22.67
C SER A 521 -3.59 -48.33 -22.94
N LEU A 522 -4.07 -48.71 -24.13
CA LEU A 522 -5.48 -48.65 -24.53
C LEU A 522 -6.27 -49.89 -24.06
N GLY A 523 -5.56 -50.97 -23.72
CA GLY A 523 -6.12 -52.26 -23.35
C GLY A 523 -6.83 -52.30 -21.99
N HIS A 524 -8.14 -52.03 -21.97
CA HIS A 524 -9.11 -52.91 -21.27
C HIS A 524 -10.61 -52.58 -21.44
N ARG A 525 -11.00 -51.40 -21.93
CA ARG A 525 -12.43 -50.95 -21.88
C ARG A 525 -13.21 -50.93 -23.19
N TYR A 526 -12.57 -50.95 -24.36
CA TYR A 526 -13.26 -50.84 -25.65
C TYR A 526 -13.46 -52.18 -26.38
N MET A 527 -12.40 -52.98 -26.53
CA MET A 527 -12.39 -54.18 -27.38
C MET A 527 -13.46 -55.24 -27.05
N LYS A 528 -13.85 -55.38 -25.77
CA LYS A 528 -14.78 -56.44 -25.34
C LYS A 528 -16.23 -56.27 -25.85
N LYS A 529 -16.56 -55.18 -26.55
CA LYS A 529 -17.89 -54.94 -27.12
C LYS A 529 -18.02 -55.27 -28.63
N LEU A 530 -16.93 -55.63 -29.30
CA LEU A 530 -16.90 -55.93 -30.75
C LEU A 530 -16.78 -57.43 -31.09
N GLN A 531 -16.42 -58.29 -30.13
CA GLN A 531 -16.29 -59.73 -30.33
C GLN A 531 -17.55 -60.55 -29.96
N GLN A 532 -18.60 -59.93 -29.41
CA GLN A 532 -19.92 -60.56 -29.26
C GLN A 532 -20.81 -60.22 -30.46
N GLY A 533 -20.36 -60.59 -31.67
CA GLY A 533 -20.95 -60.11 -32.92
C GLY A 533 -20.73 -60.99 -34.17
N LYS A 534 -20.27 -62.23 -33.99
CA LYS A 534 -20.24 -63.28 -35.03
C LYS A 534 -20.26 -64.64 -34.34
N GLY A 535 -21.23 -65.47 -34.70
CA GLY A 535 -21.31 -66.87 -34.29
C GLY A 535 -21.71 -67.68 -35.51
N ASP A 536 -20.95 -68.74 -35.80
CA ASP A 536 -21.14 -69.54 -37.01
C ASP A 536 -22.37 -70.46 -36.91
N LEU A 537 -22.90 -70.79 -38.08
CA LEU A 537 -24.10 -71.61 -38.26
C LEU A 537 -23.72 -73.08 -38.43
N SER A 538 -24.31 -73.98 -37.62
CA SER A 538 -24.94 -75.24 -38.08
C SER A 538 -25.43 -76.11 -36.89
N PRO A 539 -26.38 -77.05 -37.09
CA PRO A 539 -27.28 -77.46 -36.01
C PRO A 539 -27.18 -78.93 -35.57
N ALA A 540 -27.57 -79.19 -34.32
CA ALA A 540 -28.15 -80.47 -33.88
C ALA A 540 -29.18 -80.22 -32.76
N SER A 541 -30.25 -81.01 -32.77
CA SER A 541 -31.45 -80.89 -31.91
C SER A 541 -31.67 -82.24 -31.18
N PRO A 542 -32.76 -82.42 -30.40
CA PRO A 542 -33.22 -81.60 -29.28
C PRO A 542 -33.47 -82.46 -28.01
N SER A 543 -33.65 -81.82 -26.84
CA SER A 543 -34.63 -82.29 -25.86
C SER A 543 -35.12 -81.18 -24.93
N SER A 544 -36.44 -81.15 -24.73
CA SER A 544 -37.13 -80.44 -23.66
C SER A 544 -38.35 -81.30 -23.28
N PRO A 545 -38.97 -81.10 -22.10
CA PRO A 545 -40.19 -80.28 -22.15
C PRO A 545 -40.52 -79.46 -20.88
N THR A 546 -40.83 -78.17 -21.11
CA THR A 546 -41.94 -77.39 -20.50
C THR A 546 -41.93 -77.13 -18.96
N ALA A 547 -42.72 -76.20 -18.38
CA ALA A 547 -43.84 -75.40 -18.90
C ALA A 547 -44.07 -74.02 -18.20
N LYS A 548 -44.94 -73.20 -18.80
CA LYS A 548 -45.82 -72.15 -18.18
C LYS A 548 -45.21 -70.81 -17.68
N VAL A 549 -44.91 -69.95 -18.65
CA VAL A 549 -45.61 -68.66 -18.94
C VAL A 549 -46.25 -67.84 -17.77
N THR A 550 -45.78 -66.58 -17.69
CA THR A 550 -46.37 -65.27 -17.31
C THR A 550 -47.92 -65.12 -17.20
N PRO A 551 -48.49 -64.08 -16.49
CA PRO A 551 -48.07 -62.65 -16.60
C PRO A 551 -48.15 -61.72 -15.35
N GLY A 552 -47.40 -60.61 -15.43
CA GLY A 552 -47.78 -59.30 -14.86
C GLY A 552 -47.29 -58.92 -13.45
N ALA A 553 -46.33 -57.99 -13.35
CA ALA A 553 -46.06 -57.21 -12.12
C ALA A 553 -45.35 -55.86 -12.41
N GLU A 554 -46.08 -54.78 -12.11
CA GLU A 554 -45.73 -53.37 -11.79
C GLU A 554 -44.37 -52.71 -12.15
N LEU A 555 -44.47 -51.42 -12.52
CA LEU A 555 -43.36 -50.47 -12.65
C LEU A 555 -43.38 -49.39 -11.55
N LYS A 556 -42.23 -49.20 -10.89
CA LYS A 556 -41.76 -48.00 -10.14
C LYS A 556 -42.40 -47.68 -8.76
N LYS A 557 -41.60 -47.84 -7.69
CA LYS A 557 -41.33 -46.74 -6.73
C LYS A 557 -39.98 -46.85 -5.98
N LYS A 558 -39.04 -45.98 -6.40
CA LYS A 558 -38.01 -45.25 -5.60
C LYS A 558 -37.05 -45.97 -4.61
N THR A 559 -35.74 -45.90 -4.95
CA THR A 559 -34.60 -45.26 -4.21
C THR A 559 -33.37 -46.04 -3.68
N LYS A 560 -32.21 -45.35 -3.83
CA LYS A 560 -30.93 -45.36 -3.06
C LYS A 560 -29.80 -46.39 -3.32
N LYS A 561 -28.67 -45.82 -3.82
CA LYS A 561 -27.24 -46.06 -3.51
C LYS A 561 -26.57 -47.41 -3.90
N LYS A 562 -25.46 -47.32 -4.66
CA LYS A 562 -24.51 -48.41 -4.97
C LYS A 562 -23.33 -48.44 -3.97
N LYS A 563 -22.80 -49.63 -3.64
CA LYS A 563 -21.55 -49.85 -2.88
C LYS A 563 -20.34 -50.07 -3.81
N LYS A 564 -19.11 -49.87 -3.32
CA LYS A 564 -17.83 -50.15 -4.03
C LYS A 564 -17.31 -51.58 -3.76
N ARG A 565 -16.33 -52.04 -4.55
CA ARG A 565 -15.70 -53.39 -4.48
C ARG A 565 -14.78 -53.56 -3.26
N LYS A 566 -14.46 -54.83 -2.92
CA LYS A 566 -13.54 -55.26 -1.84
C LYS A 566 -12.05 -55.00 -2.18
N ILE A 567 -11.21 -55.01 -1.14
CA ILE A 567 -9.75 -54.79 -1.16
C ILE A 567 -9.02 -56.06 -0.68
N ARG A 568 -7.78 -56.33 -1.14
CA ARG A 568 -6.93 -57.47 -0.67
C ARG A 568 -6.33 -57.17 0.72
N LEU A 569 -6.11 -58.21 1.52
CA LEU A 569 -5.47 -58.14 2.85
C LEU A 569 -3.99 -58.60 2.82
N PRO A 570 -3.14 -58.16 3.78
CA PRO A 570 -1.73 -58.58 3.86
C PRO A 570 -1.53 -60.01 4.39
N LYS A 571 -0.32 -60.57 4.19
CA LYS A 571 0.02 -61.98 4.47
C LYS A 571 -0.12 -62.46 5.92
N ASN A 572 -0.13 -61.56 6.91
CA ASN A 572 -0.16 -61.93 8.35
C ASN A 572 -1.52 -61.58 8.99
N TYR A 573 -2.62 -62.04 8.40
CA TYR A 573 -3.96 -61.91 8.99
C TYR A 573 -4.37 -63.22 9.66
N ASN A 574 -4.33 -63.27 11.00
CA ASN A 574 -4.93 -64.35 11.79
C ASN A 574 -6.43 -64.03 11.98
N PRO A 575 -7.37 -64.90 11.55
CA PRO A 575 -8.81 -64.63 11.65
C PRO A 575 -9.35 -64.68 13.09
N ASP A 576 -8.69 -65.39 14.01
CA ASP A 576 -9.22 -65.70 15.34
C ASP A 576 -8.93 -64.62 16.40
N VAL A 577 -8.27 -63.52 16.00
CA VAL A 577 -8.01 -62.36 16.87
C VAL A 577 -8.93 -61.20 16.47
N PRO A 578 -9.90 -60.80 17.32
CA PRO A 578 -10.79 -59.68 16.99
C PRO A 578 -10.00 -58.36 16.88
N PRO A 579 -10.23 -57.54 15.84
CA PRO A 579 -9.44 -56.34 15.60
C PRO A 579 -9.74 -55.24 16.63
N ASP A 580 -8.68 -54.51 17.02
CA ASP A 580 -8.70 -53.34 17.93
C ASP A 580 -9.95 -52.44 17.73
N PRO A 581 -10.86 -52.35 18.73
CA PRO A 581 -12.08 -51.56 18.66
C PRO A 581 -11.88 -50.07 18.34
N GLU A 582 -10.69 -49.53 18.58
CA GLU A 582 -10.38 -48.10 18.45
C GLU A 582 -9.69 -47.76 17.12
N ARG A 583 -9.53 -48.76 16.23
CA ARG A 583 -8.76 -48.65 14.97
C ARG A 583 -9.33 -47.64 13.97
N TRP A 584 -10.62 -47.32 14.05
CA TRP A 584 -11.31 -46.33 13.20
C TRP A 584 -11.31 -44.92 13.79
N LEU A 585 -11.00 -44.77 15.09
CA LEU A 585 -10.76 -43.45 15.68
C LEU A 585 -9.42 -42.91 15.18
N PRO A 586 -9.30 -41.59 14.93
CA PRO A 586 -8.03 -40.92 14.72
C PRO A 586 -7.01 -41.29 15.81
N ARG A 587 -5.72 -41.31 15.45
CA ARG A 587 -4.66 -41.96 16.25
C ARG A 587 -4.54 -41.40 17.68
N TRP A 588 -5.05 -40.19 17.95
CA TRP A 588 -5.06 -39.52 19.25
C TRP A 588 -6.28 -39.80 20.14
N GLN A 589 -7.31 -40.50 19.66
CA GLN A 589 -8.54 -40.84 20.39
C GLN A 589 -8.57 -42.29 20.92
N ARG A 590 -7.47 -43.04 20.76
CA ARG A 590 -7.32 -44.42 21.22
C ARG A 590 -6.76 -44.43 22.65
N LYS A 591 -7.22 -45.32 23.52
CA LYS A 591 -6.65 -45.56 24.88
C LYS A 591 -5.17 -45.95 24.83
N THR A 592 -4.72 -46.54 23.74
CA THR A 592 -3.30 -46.83 23.47
C THR A 592 -2.46 -45.56 23.19
N PHE A 593 -3.08 -44.41 22.89
CA PHE A 593 -2.39 -43.15 22.64
C PHE A 593 -1.98 -42.44 23.94
N ARG A 594 -0.81 -42.81 24.46
CA ARG A 594 -0.14 -42.05 25.52
C ARG A 594 0.38 -40.71 24.97
N LYS A 595 -0.48 -39.69 24.96
CA LYS A 595 -0.12 -38.28 24.67
C LYS A 595 0.89 -37.78 25.71
N LYS A 596 2.19 -37.96 25.45
CA LYS A 596 3.25 -37.60 26.41
C LYS A 596 3.23 -36.09 26.64
N ARG A 597 3.24 -35.71 27.92
CA ARG A 597 2.73 -34.43 28.40
C ARG A 597 3.72 -33.29 28.17
N ASP A 598 3.32 -32.35 27.31
CA ASP A 598 3.92 -31.03 27.20
C ASP A 598 3.99 -30.33 28.58
N ARG A 599 5.17 -29.82 28.90
CA ARG A 599 5.37 -28.80 29.93
C ARG A 599 6.02 -27.61 29.20
N ARG A 600 5.21 -26.60 28.91
CA ARG A 600 4.80 -25.53 29.85
C ARG A 600 5.97 -24.81 30.49
N GLY A 601 5.79 -23.50 30.57
CA GLY A 601 6.13 -22.63 31.68
C GLY A 601 7.60 -22.55 32.07
N LYS A 602 8.36 -21.48 31.79
CA LYS A 602 8.17 -19.98 31.72
C LYS A 602 9.68 -19.53 31.09
N ASP A 603 10.67 -18.54 30.97
CA ASP A 603 11.32 -17.11 31.11
C ASP A 603 11.94 -16.50 32.38
N VAL A 604 12.52 -15.28 32.33
CA VAL A 604 13.25 -14.57 33.40
C VAL A 604 14.51 -15.27 33.87
N MET A 605 15.72 -14.78 33.62
CA MET A 605 16.15 -13.43 33.25
C MET A 605 17.62 -13.51 32.77
N LYS A 606 18.18 -12.48 32.13
CA LYS A 606 17.57 -11.25 31.63
C LYS A 606 17.09 -11.52 30.21
N GLY A 607 15.77 -11.70 30.08
CA GLY A 607 15.22 -12.52 29.02
C GLY A 607 15.29 -11.91 27.63
N THR A 608 15.66 -12.72 26.66
CA THR A 608 15.75 -12.37 25.23
C THR A 608 14.38 -12.02 24.65
N GLN A 609 14.04 -10.73 24.68
CA GLN A 609 13.08 -10.11 23.78
C GLN A 609 13.71 -8.89 23.13
N GLY A 610 13.76 -8.90 21.80
CA GLY A 610 14.27 -7.77 21.02
C GLY A 610 13.39 -6.54 21.17
N VAL A 611 13.92 -5.53 21.87
CA VAL A 611 13.51 -4.13 21.78
C VAL A 611 14.80 -3.33 21.62
N SER A 612 14.85 -2.43 20.65
CA SER A 612 16.04 -1.63 20.38
C SER A 612 16.43 -0.77 21.59
N SER A 613 17.73 -0.68 21.87
CA SER A 613 18.34 0.07 22.97
C SER A 613 18.23 1.61 22.84
N ASP A 614 17.52 2.09 21.82
CA ASP A 614 17.51 3.47 21.32
C ASP A 614 16.43 4.36 21.97
N ALA A 615 15.77 3.87 23.03
CA ALA A 615 14.60 4.49 23.65
C ALA A 615 14.79 4.87 25.14
N ALA A 616 15.95 4.60 25.73
CA ALA A 616 16.23 4.84 27.14
C ALA A 616 16.77 6.26 27.43
N ASP A 617 17.72 6.74 26.63
CA ASP A 617 18.55 7.93 26.91
C ASP A 617 17.81 9.27 26.78
N LYS A 618 16.50 9.26 26.58
CA LYS A 618 15.68 10.47 26.35
C LYS A 618 14.85 10.93 27.56
N TYR A 619 15.05 10.34 28.74
CA TYR A 619 14.34 10.67 29.98
C TYR A 619 15.18 10.55 31.27
N ASP A 620 16.50 10.85 31.23
CA ASP A 620 17.25 11.20 32.45
C ASP A 620 17.18 12.72 32.68
N ILE A 621 16.73 13.13 33.87
CA ILE A 621 16.56 14.54 34.28
C ILE A 621 17.65 14.95 35.31
N THR A 622 18.54 14.03 35.71
CA THR A 622 19.54 14.29 36.76
C THR A 622 20.83 14.97 36.30
N LYS A 623 20.93 15.41 35.04
CA LYS A 623 22.13 16.04 34.46
C LYS A 623 22.05 17.55 34.17
N THR A 624 21.00 18.25 34.58
CA THR A 624 20.86 19.71 34.37
C THR A 624 20.49 20.49 35.64
N ALA A 625 21.40 20.48 36.62
CA ALA A 625 21.35 21.36 37.78
C ALA A 625 22.74 21.98 38.01
N GLY A 626 23.00 23.18 37.48
CA GLY A 626 24.39 23.65 37.39
C GLY A 626 24.72 25.09 36.97
N SER A 627 23.76 26.03 36.87
CA SER A 627 24.07 27.47 36.92
C SER A 627 22.81 28.34 36.95
N SER A 628 22.84 29.44 37.70
CA SER A 628 21.81 30.48 37.69
C SER A 628 22.41 31.83 38.11
N LYS A 629 22.11 32.89 37.38
CA LYS A 629 22.23 34.33 37.72
C LYS A 629 21.37 35.14 36.73
N PRO A 630 21.01 36.42 37.04
CA PRO A 630 19.61 36.81 36.94
C PRO A 630 19.25 37.75 35.77
N SER A 631 17.94 37.98 35.64
CA SER A 631 17.27 38.78 34.63
C SER A 631 17.63 40.27 34.62
N GLN A 632 17.53 40.88 33.43
CA GLN A 632 17.03 42.25 33.25
C GLN A 632 15.85 42.22 32.25
N ALA A 633 15.07 43.29 32.18
CA ALA A 633 13.76 43.29 31.51
C ALA A 633 13.54 44.50 30.59
N ALA A 634 12.88 44.29 29.45
CA ALA A 634 12.31 45.34 28.63
C ALA A 634 11.06 44.87 27.85
N SER A 635 9.98 45.63 28.07
CA SER A 635 8.62 45.74 27.51
C SER A 635 8.32 45.33 26.03
N PRO A 636 7.02 45.22 25.65
CA PRO A 636 6.57 44.35 24.55
C PRO A 636 6.07 45.07 23.28
N LYS A 637 5.79 44.27 22.24
CA LYS A 637 4.88 44.58 21.10
C LYS A 637 3.97 43.36 20.81
N PRO A 638 2.83 43.56 20.10
CA PRO A 638 1.57 42.91 20.51
C PRO A 638 1.27 41.54 19.89
N GLU A 639 0.37 40.82 20.56
CA GLU A 639 -0.18 39.52 20.16
C GLU A 639 -1.35 39.63 19.14
N ASN A 640 -1.62 38.51 18.47
CA ASN A 640 -2.97 37.92 18.34
C ASN A 640 -2.75 36.40 18.41
N VAL A 641 -3.06 35.69 19.50
CA VAL A 641 -4.41 35.40 20.02
C VAL A 641 -5.36 34.94 18.90
N GLY A 642 -5.68 33.66 18.71
CA GLY A 642 -5.14 32.43 19.30
C GLY A 642 -6.23 31.43 19.73
N LEU A 643 -5.94 30.13 19.69
CA LEU A 643 -6.76 29.11 20.35
C LEU A 643 -5.91 27.93 20.86
N ARG A 644 -5.87 27.72 22.18
CA ARG A 644 -5.16 26.59 22.81
C ARG A 644 -5.94 25.29 22.64
N ARG A 645 -5.30 24.19 22.21
CA ARG A 645 -5.77 22.84 22.59
C ARG A 645 -4.66 21.77 22.68
N ASN A 646 -4.22 21.57 23.92
CA ASN A 646 -3.58 20.39 24.54
C ASN A 646 -2.79 19.41 23.66
N PHE A 647 -1.48 19.34 23.92
CA PHE A 647 -0.62 18.20 23.56
C PHE A 647 -1.19 16.87 24.06
N GLN A 648 -1.38 15.90 23.15
CA GLN A 648 -1.50 14.48 23.51
C GLN A 648 -0.40 13.66 22.82
N LYS A 649 0.57 13.18 23.61
CA LYS A 649 1.56 12.19 23.18
C LYS A 649 0.83 10.88 22.80
N LYS A 650 0.89 10.44 21.54
CA LYS A 650 0.45 9.09 21.15
C LYS A 650 1.63 8.12 21.01
N LYS A 651 1.63 7.10 21.87
CA LYS A 651 2.39 5.85 21.66
C LYS A 651 1.77 5.07 20.49
N GLY A 652 2.58 4.22 19.85
CA GLY A 652 2.19 3.46 18.66
C GLY A 652 1.41 2.17 18.93
N GLY A 653 0.90 1.58 17.84
CA GLY A 653 0.13 0.33 17.77
C GLY A 653 -0.83 0.39 16.58
N GLY A 654 -1.04 -0.66 15.77
CA GLY A 654 -0.34 -1.95 15.73
C GLY A 654 -0.57 -2.61 14.35
N LYS A 655 0.42 -3.36 13.85
CA LYS A 655 0.41 -3.90 12.47
C LYS A 655 -0.66 -4.98 12.26
N LYS A 656 -1.50 -4.87 11.22
CA LYS A 656 -2.04 -6.04 10.51
C LYS A 656 -1.05 -6.42 9.37
N LYS A 657 -0.86 -7.72 9.13
CA LYS A 657 0.17 -8.22 8.20
C LYS A 657 -0.27 -8.05 6.73
N LYS A 658 0.51 -7.28 5.94
CA LYS A 658 0.74 -7.60 4.52
C LYS A 658 1.79 -8.72 4.44
N GLY A 659 1.79 -9.51 3.36
CA GLY A 659 2.91 -10.41 3.04
C GLY A 659 4.14 -9.60 2.54
N GLY A 660 5.38 -10.05 2.71
CA GLY A 660 5.81 -11.28 3.38
C GLY A 660 7.23 -11.20 3.94
N TRP A 661 7.36 -11.03 5.26
CA TRP A 661 8.58 -11.23 6.07
C TRP A 661 8.18 -11.70 7.47
N ASN A 662 7.28 -12.69 7.55
CA ASN A 662 6.52 -12.91 8.79
C ASN A 662 5.80 -14.28 8.92
N GLU A 663 6.49 -15.39 8.60
CA GLU A 663 6.00 -16.74 8.98
C GLU A 663 5.67 -16.80 10.49
N PRO A 664 4.46 -17.19 10.91
CA PRO A 664 4.09 -17.29 12.32
C PRO A 664 4.69 -18.52 13.02
N GLY A 665 6.03 -18.65 13.02
CA GLY A 665 6.73 -19.80 13.60
C GLY A 665 8.26 -19.70 13.61
N SER A 666 8.86 -18.85 12.77
CA SER A 666 10.32 -18.73 12.62
C SER A 666 11.07 -18.25 13.87
N GLY A 667 10.38 -17.69 14.87
CA GLY A 667 11.00 -17.25 16.13
C GLY A 667 11.82 -18.35 16.82
N ASN A 668 11.38 -19.61 16.75
CA ASN A 668 12.12 -20.72 17.37
C ASN A 668 13.49 -20.98 16.70
N ILE A 669 13.55 -20.96 15.36
CA ILE A 669 14.83 -21.14 14.63
C ILE A 669 15.71 -19.91 14.79
N ILE A 670 15.14 -18.70 14.78
CA ILE A 670 15.89 -17.45 15.00
C ILE A 670 16.56 -17.45 16.38
N THR A 671 15.80 -17.65 17.46
CA THR A 671 16.37 -17.65 18.81
C THR A 671 17.32 -18.85 19.02
N CYS A 672 17.04 -20.02 18.45
CA CYS A 672 17.98 -21.15 18.55
C CYS A 672 19.32 -20.84 17.85
N ALA A 673 19.29 -20.24 16.66
CA ALA A 673 20.50 -19.87 15.93
C ALA A 673 21.31 -18.81 16.68
N GLN A 674 20.65 -17.79 17.24
CA GLN A 674 21.29 -16.79 18.11
C GLN A 674 21.97 -17.43 19.33
N PHE A 675 21.30 -18.37 20.02
CA PHE A 675 21.89 -19.06 21.19
C PHE A 675 23.07 -19.96 20.80
N VAL A 676 23.01 -20.62 19.63
CA VAL A 676 24.14 -21.40 19.09
C VAL A 676 25.31 -20.48 18.73
N PHE A 677 25.07 -19.35 18.07
CA PHE A 677 26.08 -18.37 17.72
C PHE A 677 26.79 -17.82 18.98
N ILE A 678 26.04 -17.38 19.98
CA ILE A 678 26.59 -16.86 21.26
C ILE A 678 27.35 -17.95 22.03
N ALA A 679 26.90 -19.21 21.97
CA ALA A 679 27.62 -20.33 22.59
C ALA A 679 28.93 -20.67 21.86
N ILE A 680 28.97 -20.59 20.52
CA ILE A 680 30.18 -20.82 19.73
C ILE A 680 31.20 -19.69 19.94
N GLU A 681 30.75 -18.43 19.87
CA GLU A 681 31.58 -17.26 20.20
C GLU A 681 32.17 -17.41 21.61
N GLY A 682 31.30 -17.65 22.59
CA GLY A 682 31.71 -17.72 23.99
C GLY A 682 32.62 -18.90 24.29
N TYR A 683 32.47 -20.03 23.59
CA TYR A 683 33.41 -21.15 23.71
C TYR A 683 34.81 -20.78 23.21
N ILE A 684 34.91 -20.03 22.10
CA ILE A 684 36.18 -19.58 21.53
C ILE A 684 36.79 -18.45 22.37
N PHE A 685 36.10 -17.32 22.50
CA PHE A 685 36.67 -16.06 23.03
C PHE A 685 36.48 -15.87 24.53
N THR A 686 35.41 -16.41 25.12
CA THR A 686 35.14 -16.25 26.56
C THR A 686 35.72 -17.39 27.39
N SER A 687 35.68 -18.63 26.88
CA SER A 687 36.10 -19.86 27.58
C SER A 687 37.48 -20.38 27.18
N ASP A 688 38.11 -19.82 26.14
CA ASP A 688 39.37 -20.31 25.52
C ASP A 688 39.34 -21.83 25.29
N PHE A 689 38.38 -22.31 24.49
CA PHE A 689 38.18 -23.73 24.18
C PHE A 689 38.09 -24.64 25.43
N GLY A 690 37.54 -24.10 26.52
CA GLY A 690 37.41 -24.78 27.81
C GLY A 690 38.62 -24.68 28.75
N ARG A 691 39.69 -23.98 28.37
CA ARG A 691 40.91 -23.80 29.19
C ARG A 691 40.69 -22.81 30.34
N LYS A 692 39.85 -21.81 30.15
CA LYS A 692 39.56 -20.78 31.15
C LYS A 692 38.54 -21.31 32.17
N LYS A 693 38.88 -21.25 33.46
CA LYS A 693 37.94 -21.54 34.55
C LYS A 693 36.95 -20.38 34.72
N ASN A 694 35.69 -20.73 34.96
CA ASN A 694 34.60 -19.81 35.28
C ASN A 694 34.77 -19.21 36.68
N VAL A 695 34.46 -17.92 36.83
CA VAL A 695 34.47 -17.20 38.12
C VAL A 695 33.19 -17.47 38.92
N ILE A 696 32.04 -17.47 38.25
CA ILE A 696 30.73 -17.79 38.85
C ILE A 696 30.48 -19.30 38.72
N PRO A 697 30.15 -20.03 39.80
CA PRO A 697 29.89 -21.47 39.72
C PRO A 697 28.74 -21.82 38.77
N ILE A 698 28.92 -22.88 37.97
CA ILE A 698 27.89 -23.36 37.02
C ILE A 698 26.56 -23.66 37.72
N LYS A 699 26.55 -24.02 39.00
CA LYS A 699 25.33 -24.22 39.80
C LYS A 699 24.45 -22.98 39.85
N ASP A 700 25.03 -21.79 39.97
CA ASP A 700 24.30 -20.52 40.05
C ASP A 700 23.79 -20.09 38.67
N TYR A 701 24.59 -20.29 37.62
CA TYR A 701 24.11 -20.17 36.23
C TYR A 701 22.98 -21.17 35.92
N MET A 702 23.00 -22.37 36.48
CA MET A 702 21.90 -23.33 36.34
C MET A 702 20.64 -22.87 37.10
N VAL A 703 20.75 -22.22 38.26
CA VAL A 703 19.59 -21.58 38.91
C VAL A 703 19.03 -20.45 38.04
N LEU A 704 19.89 -19.66 37.39
CA LEU A 704 19.49 -18.66 36.41
C LEU A 704 18.81 -19.28 35.18
N VAL A 705 19.35 -20.33 34.58
CA VAL A 705 18.75 -20.96 33.39
C VAL A 705 17.47 -21.73 33.73
N ILE A 706 17.41 -22.41 34.88
CA ILE A 706 16.18 -23.07 35.36
C ILE A 706 15.11 -22.02 35.59
N MET A 707 15.39 -20.96 36.34
CA MET A 707 14.42 -19.89 36.51
C MET A 707 14.10 -19.21 35.17
N PHE A 708 15.03 -19.11 34.18
CA PHE A 708 14.81 -18.62 32.80
C PHE A 708 14.06 -19.60 31.91
N PHE A 709 13.84 -20.82 32.37
CA PHE A 709 12.78 -21.65 31.87
C PHE A 709 11.52 -21.51 32.75
N ILE A 710 11.34 -20.42 33.54
CA ILE A 710 10.17 -20.19 34.44
C ILE A 710 9.50 -18.72 34.47
N VAL A 711 9.44 -17.92 33.35
CA VAL A 711 8.54 -16.80 32.79
C VAL A 711 7.89 -16.93 31.33
N ASN A 712 8.56 -16.93 30.16
CA ASN A 712 8.04 -17.06 28.76
C ASN A 712 7.07 -18.22 28.56
N VAL A 713 7.47 -19.50 28.59
CA VAL A 713 6.53 -20.58 28.23
C VAL A 713 5.27 -20.72 29.15
N THR A 714 5.02 -19.79 30.10
CA THR A 714 3.70 -19.53 30.70
C THR A 714 3.19 -18.09 30.63
N ASN A 715 4.02 -17.08 30.36
CA ASN A 715 3.55 -15.87 29.66
C ASN A 715 2.85 -16.27 28.35
N ASN A 716 3.50 -17.12 27.56
CA ASN A 716 2.99 -17.79 26.37
C ASN A 716 1.77 -18.70 26.69
N LEU A 717 1.79 -19.46 27.79
CA LEU A 717 0.63 -20.27 28.20
C LEU A 717 -0.56 -19.40 28.63
N ALA A 718 -0.33 -18.18 29.16
CA ALA A 718 -1.39 -17.27 29.58
C ALA A 718 -2.27 -16.84 28.40
N PHE A 719 -1.74 -16.73 27.18
CA PHE A 719 -2.54 -16.53 25.97
C PHE A 719 -3.55 -17.66 25.72
N GLY A 720 -3.27 -18.88 26.19
CA GLY A 720 -4.22 -20.00 26.18
C GLY A 720 -5.40 -19.85 27.14
N PHE A 721 -5.38 -18.85 28.03
CA PHE A 721 -6.40 -18.58 29.06
C PHE A 721 -7.20 -17.30 28.76
N LYS A 722 -7.54 -17.05 27.49
CA LYS A 722 -8.30 -15.87 27.00
C LYS A 722 -7.64 -14.51 27.36
N ILE A 723 -6.34 -14.47 27.64
CA ILE A 723 -5.60 -13.23 27.91
C ILE A 723 -5.29 -12.50 26.59
N SER A 724 -5.63 -11.21 26.53
CA SER A 724 -5.35 -10.37 25.36
C SER A 724 -3.90 -9.86 25.33
N MET A 725 -3.37 -9.60 24.13
CA MET A 725 -2.01 -9.04 23.96
C MET A 725 -1.79 -7.73 24.73
N PRO A 726 -2.74 -6.76 24.77
CA PRO A 726 -2.65 -5.60 25.67
C PRO A 726 -2.49 -6.00 27.13
N LEU A 727 -3.38 -6.85 27.67
CA LEU A 727 -3.37 -7.24 29.09
C LEU A 727 -2.05 -7.90 29.49
N HIS A 728 -1.49 -8.76 28.62
CA HIS A 728 -0.16 -9.34 28.82
C HIS A 728 0.94 -8.26 28.84
N MET A 729 0.92 -7.28 27.93
CA MET A 729 1.89 -6.17 27.93
C MET A 729 1.80 -5.32 29.20
N ILE A 730 0.59 -5.11 29.74
CA ILE A 730 0.36 -4.37 30.99
C ILE A 730 0.98 -5.11 32.17
N PHE A 731 0.72 -6.42 32.33
CA PHE A 731 1.37 -7.23 33.37
C PHE A 731 2.89 -7.23 33.21
N ARG A 732 3.43 -7.35 31.99
CA ARG A 732 4.88 -7.24 31.72
C ARG A 732 5.45 -5.89 32.14
N SER A 733 4.68 -4.80 32.05
CA SER A 733 5.09 -3.46 32.49
C SER A 733 5.06 -3.25 34.01
N GLY A 734 4.36 -4.09 34.77
CA GLY A 734 4.24 -4.00 36.23
C GLY A 734 5.51 -4.33 37.03
N GLY A 735 6.64 -4.59 36.35
CA GLY A 735 7.88 -5.10 36.95
C GLY A 735 8.46 -4.21 38.05
N LEU A 736 8.24 -2.89 37.99
CA LEU A 736 8.67 -1.95 39.04
C LEU A 736 8.03 -2.26 40.40
N ILE A 737 6.74 -2.62 40.40
CA ILE A 737 5.97 -2.95 41.62
C ILE A 737 6.51 -4.26 42.22
N ALA A 738 6.64 -5.29 41.38
CA ALA A 738 7.13 -6.59 41.81
C ALA A 738 8.58 -6.54 42.29
N ASN A 739 9.45 -5.77 41.61
CA ASN A 739 10.83 -5.52 42.05
C ASN A 739 10.87 -4.88 43.44
N MET A 740 10.07 -3.84 43.67
CA MET A 740 10.00 -3.15 44.96
C MET A 740 9.50 -4.07 46.08
N ILE A 741 8.40 -4.81 45.84
CA ILE A 741 7.84 -5.77 46.80
C ILE A 741 8.83 -6.90 47.12
N MET A 742 9.43 -7.53 46.10
CA MET A 742 10.38 -8.61 46.33
C MET A 742 11.67 -8.13 46.99
N ALA A 743 12.11 -6.89 46.75
CA ALA A 743 13.28 -6.32 47.44
C ALA A 743 12.98 -5.98 48.92
N ILE A 744 11.75 -5.60 49.26
CA ILE A 744 11.31 -5.48 50.66
C ILE A 744 11.33 -6.87 51.32
N ILE A 745 10.74 -7.89 50.69
CA ILE A 745 10.58 -9.23 51.27
C ILE A 745 11.90 -10.02 51.35
N VAL A 746 12.73 -9.97 50.30
CA VAL A 746 13.94 -10.83 50.17
C VAL A 746 15.21 -10.12 50.64
N LEU A 747 15.30 -8.79 50.52
CA LEU A 747 16.49 -8.01 50.89
C LEU A 747 16.26 -7.07 52.08
N GLY A 748 15.07 -7.08 52.70
CA GLY A 748 14.71 -6.18 53.80
C GLY A 748 14.71 -4.68 53.44
N ARG A 749 14.81 -4.33 52.15
CA ARG A 749 15.08 -2.96 51.70
C ARG A 749 13.89 -2.05 51.96
N ARG A 750 14.11 -0.97 52.71
CA ARG A 750 13.14 0.13 52.87
C ARG A 750 13.38 1.18 51.79
N TYR A 751 12.30 1.66 51.18
CA TYR A 751 12.33 2.73 50.18
C TYR A 751 11.84 4.06 50.77
N THR A 752 12.22 5.18 50.15
CA THR A 752 11.70 6.51 50.52
C THR A 752 10.26 6.70 50.07
N LEU A 753 9.47 7.53 50.77
CA LEU A 753 8.05 7.74 50.48
C LEU A 753 7.80 8.13 49.01
N SER A 754 8.65 8.99 48.45
CA SER A 754 8.62 9.39 47.03
C SER A 754 8.70 8.19 46.06
N LYS A 755 9.48 7.14 46.38
CA LYS A 755 9.56 5.94 45.54
C LYS A 755 8.27 5.11 45.60
N TYR A 756 7.66 4.95 46.78
CA TYR A 756 6.35 4.30 46.91
C TYR A 756 5.26 5.05 46.14
N VAL A 757 5.19 6.38 46.29
CA VAL A 757 4.23 7.24 45.58
C VAL A 757 4.48 7.19 44.06
N SER A 758 5.74 7.20 43.61
CA SER A 758 6.08 7.11 42.18
C SER A 758 5.62 5.78 41.56
N VAL A 759 5.87 4.66 42.25
CA VAL A 759 5.40 3.33 41.79
C VAL A 759 3.86 3.26 41.80
N ALA A 760 3.19 3.82 42.81
CA ALA A 760 1.73 3.91 42.86
C ALA A 760 1.15 4.74 41.70
N MET A 761 1.72 5.91 41.40
CA MET A 761 1.32 6.75 40.27
C MET A 761 1.52 6.05 38.91
N ILE A 762 2.66 5.37 38.72
CA ILE A 762 2.90 4.58 37.49
C ILE A 762 1.88 3.45 37.35
N THR A 763 1.57 2.75 38.46
CA THR A 763 0.56 1.68 38.51
C THR A 763 -0.84 2.20 38.18
N MET A 764 -1.23 3.35 38.75
CA MET A 764 -2.51 3.99 38.45
C MET A 764 -2.58 4.45 36.99
N GLY A 765 -1.51 5.04 36.46
CA GLY A 765 -1.42 5.47 35.07
C GLY A 765 -1.51 4.33 34.06
N THR A 766 -0.89 3.18 34.33
CA THR A 766 -1.05 1.98 33.48
C THR A 766 -2.43 1.37 33.63
N ALA A 767 -3.02 1.32 34.84
CA ALA A 767 -4.37 0.81 35.07
C ALA A 767 -5.46 1.65 34.36
N ILE A 768 -5.40 2.98 34.44
CA ILE A 768 -6.36 3.88 33.76
C ILE A 768 -6.22 3.76 32.24
N CYS A 769 -4.98 3.76 31.71
CA CYS A 769 -4.72 3.56 30.28
C CYS A 769 -5.21 2.17 29.78
N THR A 770 -5.14 1.15 30.65
CA THR A 770 -5.70 -0.18 30.40
C THR A 770 -7.22 -0.13 30.33
N PHE A 771 -7.88 0.45 31.33
CA PHE A 771 -9.33 0.45 31.45
C PHE A 771 -9.99 1.19 30.28
N ALA A 772 -9.49 2.40 29.96
CA ALA A 772 -9.94 3.15 28.79
C ALA A 772 -9.71 2.38 27.46
N SER A 773 -8.67 1.54 27.37
CA SER A 773 -8.45 0.66 26.21
C SER A 773 -9.37 -0.56 26.19
N ALA A 774 -9.94 -0.97 27.32
CA ALA A 774 -10.89 -2.08 27.45
C ALA A 774 -12.35 -1.64 27.20
N GLU A 775 -12.72 -0.41 27.58
CA GLU A 775 -14.01 0.19 27.22
C GLU A 775 -14.16 0.33 25.70
N ASN A 776 -13.08 0.69 24.99
CA ASN A 776 -12.99 0.70 23.52
C ASN A 776 -13.10 -0.69 22.85
N LEU A 777 -13.41 -1.76 23.60
CA LEU A 777 -13.68 -3.11 23.11
C LEU A 777 -15.08 -3.63 23.51
N LYS A 778 -15.90 -2.84 24.21
CA LYS A 778 -17.30 -3.18 24.52
C LYS A 778 -18.26 -2.71 23.42
N ASP A 779 -18.24 -3.46 22.32
CA ASP A 779 -19.34 -3.50 21.34
C ASP A 779 -19.44 -4.94 20.81
N LYS A 780 -20.15 -5.79 21.58
CA LYS A 780 -20.82 -7.03 21.14
C LYS A 780 -21.52 -7.76 22.30
N ASP A 781 -22.85 -7.69 22.23
CA ASP A 781 -23.88 -8.71 22.49
C ASP A 781 -23.89 -9.45 23.84
N GLU A 782 -25.07 -9.46 24.48
CA GLU A 782 -25.35 -10.13 25.76
C GLU A 782 -26.11 -11.46 25.55
N GLU A 783 -25.41 -12.60 25.59
CA GLU A 783 -25.94 -13.97 25.75
C GLU A 783 -24.72 -14.90 26.00
N GLU A 784 -24.70 -15.95 26.83
CA GLU A 784 -25.72 -16.58 27.67
C GLU A 784 -25.25 -16.69 29.15
N MET A 785 -26.17 -16.59 30.12
CA MET A 785 -25.84 -16.61 31.56
C MET A 785 -25.65 -18.02 32.15
N ALA A 786 -24.73 -18.82 31.58
CA ALA A 786 -24.33 -20.13 32.12
C ALA A 786 -22.83 -20.42 31.97
N GLU A 787 -22.22 -20.19 30.80
CA GLU A 787 -20.76 -20.36 30.60
C GLU A 787 -19.90 -19.37 31.41
N GLY A 788 -20.49 -18.25 31.84
CA GLY A 788 -19.81 -17.11 32.43
C GLY A 788 -18.83 -17.48 33.56
N ILE A 789 -19.21 -18.36 34.47
CA ILE A 789 -18.36 -18.75 35.62
C ILE A 789 -17.13 -19.54 35.15
N SER A 790 -17.30 -20.49 34.21
CA SER A 790 -16.18 -21.26 33.65
C SER A 790 -15.22 -20.39 32.84
N SER A 791 -15.78 -19.49 32.01
CA SER A 791 -15.03 -18.52 31.22
C SER A 791 -14.24 -17.54 32.12
N PHE A 792 -14.87 -17.04 33.18
CA PHE A 792 -14.26 -16.14 34.17
C PHE A 792 -13.15 -16.84 34.98
N MET A 793 -13.38 -18.05 35.49
CA MET A 793 -12.36 -18.82 36.20
C MET A 793 -11.16 -19.17 35.30
N THR A 794 -11.40 -19.45 34.02
CA THR A 794 -10.35 -19.66 33.02
C THR A 794 -9.48 -18.40 32.84
N TRP A 795 -10.12 -17.23 32.73
CA TRP A 795 -9.44 -15.93 32.60
C TRP A 795 -8.69 -15.52 33.88
N LEU A 796 -9.30 -15.73 35.05
CA LEU A 796 -8.69 -15.49 36.36
C LEU A 796 -7.43 -16.37 36.58
N LEU A 797 -7.47 -17.62 36.11
CA LEU A 797 -6.29 -18.49 36.10
C LEU A 797 -5.20 -17.93 35.17
N GLY A 798 -5.56 -17.38 34.01
CA GLY A 798 -4.64 -16.64 33.13
C GLY A 798 -3.96 -15.46 33.83
N ILE A 799 -4.73 -14.67 34.59
CA ILE A 799 -4.20 -13.57 35.41
C ILE A 799 -3.25 -14.09 36.50
N GLY A 800 -3.64 -15.12 37.26
CA GLY A 800 -2.78 -15.73 38.28
C GLY A 800 -1.45 -16.26 37.71
N LEU A 801 -1.48 -16.81 36.49
CA LEU A 801 -0.30 -17.26 35.77
C LEU A 801 0.63 -16.10 35.39
N LEU A 802 0.10 -14.95 34.94
CA LEU A 802 0.87 -13.72 34.69
C LEU A 802 1.44 -13.13 35.99
N THR A 803 0.66 -13.03 37.06
CA THR A 803 1.10 -12.47 38.35
C THR A 803 2.27 -13.26 38.93
N PHE A 804 2.20 -14.60 38.93
CA PHE A 804 3.34 -15.43 39.34
C PHE A 804 4.57 -15.18 38.45
N ALA A 805 4.38 -15.03 37.14
CA ALA A 805 5.48 -14.71 36.22
C ALA A 805 6.14 -13.38 36.58
N LEU A 806 5.35 -12.36 36.89
CA LEU A 806 5.83 -11.03 37.27
C LEU A 806 6.64 -11.04 38.58
N PHE A 807 6.22 -11.82 39.59
CA PHE A 807 6.95 -11.92 40.85
C PHE A 807 8.22 -12.79 40.74
N LEU A 808 8.21 -13.85 39.93
CA LEU A 808 9.43 -14.60 39.65
C LEU A 808 10.42 -13.76 38.83
N SER A 809 9.93 -12.87 37.94
CA SER A 809 10.71 -11.81 37.28
C SER A 809 11.55 -11.03 38.28
N ALA A 810 10.90 -10.45 39.28
CA ALA A 810 11.57 -9.71 40.33
C ALA A 810 12.55 -10.57 41.15
N ARG A 811 12.18 -11.83 41.45
CA ARG A 811 13.03 -12.73 42.24
C ARG A 811 14.38 -13.02 41.58
N MET A 812 14.46 -13.15 40.25
CA MET A 812 15.76 -13.30 39.59
C MET A 812 16.51 -11.98 39.46
N GLY A 813 15.83 -10.85 39.22
CA GLY A 813 16.53 -9.56 39.14
C GLY A 813 17.39 -9.34 40.38
N ILE A 814 16.80 -9.65 41.54
CA ILE A 814 17.44 -9.73 42.85
C ILE A 814 18.51 -10.84 42.93
N PHE A 815 18.25 -12.06 42.44
CA PHE A 815 19.27 -13.13 42.46
C PHE A 815 20.54 -12.76 41.67
N GLN A 816 20.40 -12.15 40.50
CA GLN A 816 21.52 -11.67 39.68
C GLN A 816 22.21 -10.45 40.31
N GLU A 817 21.48 -9.59 41.03
CA GLU A 817 22.07 -8.51 41.82
C GLU A 817 22.94 -9.08 42.95
N CYS A 818 22.44 -10.08 43.69
CA CYS A 818 23.21 -10.79 44.72
C CYS A 818 24.43 -11.51 44.11
N LEU A 819 24.25 -12.23 43.00
CA LEU A 819 25.31 -12.99 42.35
C LEU A 819 26.45 -12.09 41.86
N TYR A 820 26.13 -10.96 41.22
CA TYR A 820 27.13 -9.97 40.82
C TYR A 820 27.73 -9.19 42.00
N SER A 821 27.03 -9.12 43.14
CA SER A 821 27.57 -8.57 44.39
C SER A 821 28.51 -9.54 45.13
N GLN A 822 28.41 -10.84 44.87
CA GLN A 822 29.22 -11.88 45.51
C GLN A 822 30.45 -12.26 44.68
N TYR A 823 30.30 -12.35 43.36
CA TYR A 823 31.35 -12.82 42.44
C TYR A 823 31.89 -11.74 41.50
N GLY A 824 31.33 -10.52 41.52
CA GLY A 824 31.66 -9.46 40.58
C GLY A 824 30.85 -9.52 39.28
N LYS A 825 31.06 -8.52 38.41
CA LYS A 825 30.36 -8.39 37.12
C LYS A 825 31.18 -9.04 36.00
N HIS A 826 30.80 -10.23 35.59
CA HIS A 826 31.42 -10.96 34.47
C HIS A 826 30.44 -11.07 33.29
N PRO A 827 30.25 -10.00 32.48
CA PRO A 827 29.19 -9.96 31.47
C PRO A 827 29.38 -10.97 30.35
N ARG A 828 30.58 -11.07 29.75
CA ARG A 828 30.88 -12.07 28.71
C ARG A 828 30.72 -13.51 29.23
N GLU A 829 31.22 -13.82 30.44
CA GLU A 829 31.05 -15.13 31.10
C GLU A 829 29.57 -15.48 31.31
N ALA A 830 28.79 -14.53 31.83
CA ALA A 830 27.36 -14.72 32.04
C ALA A 830 26.59 -14.86 30.72
N LEU A 831 26.96 -14.10 29.68
CA LEU A 831 26.37 -14.22 28.35
C LEU A 831 26.59 -15.63 27.80
N TYR A 832 27.84 -16.11 27.80
CA TYR A 832 28.21 -17.45 27.35
C TYR A 832 27.48 -18.55 28.11
N TYR A 833 27.63 -18.65 29.44
CA TYR A 833 27.06 -19.77 30.19
C TYR A 833 25.53 -19.77 30.19
N ILE A 834 24.85 -18.60 30.22
CA ILE A 834 23.39 -18.56 30.16
C ILE A 834 22.89 -19.07 28.81
N HIS A 835 23.53 -18.72 27.69
CA HIS A 835 23.11 -19.18 26.37
C HIS A 835 23.49 -20.66 26.14
N MET A 836 24.72 -21.06 26.46
CA MET A 836 25.19 -22.44 26.33
C MET A 836 24.37 -23.43 27.16
N LEU A 837 24.12 -23.14 28.45
CA LEU A 837 23.33 -24.01 29.33
C LEU A 837 21.84 -24.02 28.98
N SER A 838 21.36 -23.02 28.21
CA SER A 838 19.99 -23.00 27.67
C SER A 838 19.81 -23.82 26.39
N LEU A 839 20.88 -24.17 25.66
CA LEU A 839 20.78 -24.92 24.40
C LEU A 839 19.97 -26.23 24.49
N PRO A 840 20.10 -27.07 25.54
CA PRO A 840 19.27 -28.27 25.71
C PRO A 840 17.76 -27.97 25.78
N GLY A 841 17.36 -26.74 26.15
CA GLY A 841 15.95 -26.31 26.17
C GLY A 841 15.31 -26.26 24.78
N PHE A 842 16.08 -25.97 23.73
CA PHE A 842 15.59 -25.93 22.35
C PHE A 842 15.26 -27.32 21.78
N LEU A 843 15.68 -28.41 22.44
CA LEU A 843 15.21 -29.76 22.11
C LEU A 843 13.67 -29.88 22.23
N LEU A 844 13.05 -29.08 23.11
CA LEU A 844 11.59 -29.02 23.28
C LEU A 844 10.87 -28.31 22.12
N THR A 845 11.56 -27.45 21.38
CA THR A 845 11.05 -26.75 20.18
C THR A 845 11.65 -27.29 18.86
N SER A 846 12.50 -28.32 18.93
CA SER A 846 13.25 -28.92 17.82
C SER A 846 12.42 -29.20 16.56
N GLY A 847 11.21 -29.76 16.71
CA GLY A 847 10.33 -30.02 15.56
C GLY A 847 9.94 -28.75 14.79
N SER A 848 9.69 -27.64 15.49
CA SER A 848 9.42 -26.33 14.89
C SER A 848 10.67 -25.71 14.25
N ILE A 849 11.85 -25.92 14.85
CA ILE A 849 13.13 -25.48 14.30
C ILE A 849 13.44 -26.22 12.99
N ILE A 850 13.28 -27.54 12.96
CA ILE A 850 13.50 -28.38 11.77
C ILE A 850 12.51 -28.04 10.66
N GLU A 851 11.22 -27.85 10.98
CA GLU A 851 10.20 -27.42 10.02
C GLU A 851 10.61 -26.11 9.30
N HIS A 852 11.07 -25.11 10.06
CA HIS A 852 11.46 -23.83 9.49
C HIS A 852 12.84 -23.87 8.83
N ALA A 853 13.77 -24.73 9.27
CA ALA A 853 15.03 -24.97 8.58
C ALA A 853 14.81 -25.56 7.17
N ILE A 854 13.88 -26.50 7.03
CA ILE A 854 13.49 -27.06 5.72
C ILE A 854 12.90 -25.96 4.82
N LYS A 855 12.02 -25.10 5.34
CA LYS A 855 11.47 -23.96 4.59
C LYS A 855 12.54 -22.93 4.22
N TYR A 856 13.49 -22.65 5.11
CA TYR A 856 14.60 -21.72 4.84
C TYR A 856 15.46 -22.24 3.69
N SER A 857 15.81 -23.53 3.70
CA SER A 857 16.51 -24.20 2.59
C SER A 857 15.66 -24.36 1.32
N SER A 858 14.35 -24.11 1.38
CA SER A 858 13.42 -24.11 0.23
C SER A 858 13.16 -22.70 -0.32
N SER A 859 13.87 -21.68 0.16
CA SER A 859 13.73 -20.31 -0.34
C SER A 859 14.65 -20.02 -1.53
N GLU A 860 14.21 -19.15 -2.44
CA GLU A 860 15.03 -18.69 -3.57
C GLU A 860 16.30 -17.94 -3.08
N PRO A 861 17.42 -17.98 -3.82
CA PRO A 861 18.59 -17.17 -3.52
C PRO A 861 18.32 -15.66 -3.59
N LEU A 862 19.26 -14.86 -3.08
CA LEU A 862 19.13 -13.40 -3.10
C LEU A 862 19.71 -12.83 -4.41
N PHE A 863 18.83 -12.32 -5.28
CA PHE A 863 19.18 -11.76 -6.60
C PHE A 863 20.38 -10.79 -6.57
N ALA A 864 20.42 -9.88 -5.59
CA ALA A 864 21.49 -8.89 -5.41
C ALA A 864 22.87 -9.46 -4.99
N LEU A 865 23.04 -10.79 -4.96
CA LEU A 865 24.31 -11.49 -4.68
C LEU A 865 24.65 -12.54 -5.74
N GLN A 866 23.98 -12.54 -6.90
CA GLN A 866 24.24 -13.49 -7.99
C GLN A 866 25.65 -13.36 -8.57
N ASP A 867 26.20 -12.15 -8.64
CA ASP A 867 27.57 -11.89 -9.12
C ASP A 867 28.68 -12.35 -8.15
N ILE A 868 28.33 -12.97 -7.02
CA ILE A 868 29.28 -13.48 -6.03
C ILE A 868 29.23 -15.02 -6.03
N PRO A 869 30.22 -15.72 -6.64
CA PRO A 869 30.17 -17.18 -6.88
C PRO A 869 30.01 -18.08 -5.63
N VAL A 870 30.26 -17.55 -4.44
CA VAL A 870 30.13 -18.26 -3.16
C VAL A 870 28.71 -18.10 -2.56
N LEU A 871 27.96 -17.08 -2.97
CA LEU A 871 26.67 -16.69 -2.38
C LEU A 871 25.47 -16.92 -3.32
N GLU A 872 25.70 -16.99 -4.64
CA GLU A 872 24.68 -17.23 -5.68
C GLU A 872 23.73 -18.40 -5.35
N SER A 873 24.23 -19.48 -4.76
CA SER A 873 23.47 -20.68 -4.41
C SER A 873 22.79 -20.65 -3.03
N ILE A 874 22.95 -19.61 -2.21
CA ILE A 874 22.49 -19.61 -0.82
C ILE A 874 21.03 -19.11 -0.70
N PRO A 875 20.09 -19.91 -0.16
CA PRO A 875 18.70 -19.51 0.05
C PRO A 875 18.58 -18.26 0.92
N LYS A 876 17.83 -17.24 0.46
CA LYS A 876 17.84 -15.90 1.07
C LYS A 876 17.46 -15.88 2.55
N LEU A 877 16.59 -16.80 3.01
CA LEU A 877 16.21 -16.87 4.43
C LEU A 877 17.37 -17.27 5.36
N TRP A 878 18.36 -18.02 4.89
CA TRP A 878 19.59 -18.27 5.65
C TRP A 878 20.47 -17.01 5.73
N ILE A 879 20.56 -16.24 4.65
CA ILE A 879 21.31 -14.96 4.61
C ILE A 879 20.71 -13.97 5.62
N PHE A 880 19.37 -13.82 5.65
CA PHE A 880 18.71 -12.97 6.64
C PHE A 880 18.81 -13.49 8.08
N LEU A 881 18.93 -14.81 8.28
CA LEU A 881 19.20 -15.38 9.61
C LEU A 881 20.61 -15.00 10.10
N VAL A 882 21.63 -15.10 9.24
CA VAL A 882 23.00 -14.70 9.56
C VAL A 882 23.08 -13.19 9.82
N GLY A 883 22.49 -12.38 8.95
CA GLY A 883 22.39 -10.92 9.16
C GLY A 883 21.68 -10.56 10.47
N ASN A 884 20.63 -11.31 10.86
CA ASN A 884 19.96 -11.12 12.14
C ASN A 884 20.80 -11.52 13.36
N MET A 885 21.61 -12.58 13.28
CA MET A 885 22.53 -12.94 14.35
C MET A 885 23.62 -11.87 14.52
N LEU A 886 24.25 -11.43 13.42
CA LEU A 886 25.30 -10.42 13.44
C LEU A 886 24.80 -9.06 13.95
N THR A 887 23.63 -8.59 13.49
CA THR A 887 23.07 -7.29 13.92
C THR A 887 22.45 -7.28 15.32
N GLN A 888 22.24 -8.44 15.94
CA GLN A 888 21.76 -8.54 17.34
C GLN A 888 22.85 -8.99 18.32
N TYR A 889 24.03 -9.35 17.84
CA TYR A 889 25.19 -9.57 18.72
C TYR A 889 25.80 -8.22 19.12
N PRO A 890 25.99 -7.94 20.42
CA PRO A 890 26.69 -6.75 20.85
C PRO A 890 28.19 -6.90 20.54
N PHE A 891 28.62 -6.38 19.38
CA PHE A 891 30.02 -6.16 19.09
C PHE A 891 30.59 -5.13 20.09
N GLU A 892 31.17 -5.64 21.18
CA GLU A 892 32.16 -4.88 21.94
C GLU A 892 33.39 -4.71 21.03
N MET A 893 33.41 -3.64 20.24
CA MET A 893 34.62 -3.15 19.59
C MET A 893 35.62 -2.80 20.71
N ASN A 894 36.79 -3.45 20.66
CA ASN A 894 37.89 -3.22 21.63
C ASN A 894 38.53 -1.85 21.42
#